data_AF-A0A0B7NGF1-F1
#
_entry.id   AF-A0A0B7NGF1-F1
#
_cell.length_a   1.000
_cell.length_b   1.000
_cell.length_c   1.000
_cell.angle_alpha   90.00
_cell.angle_beta   90.00
_cell.angle_gamma   90.00
#
_symmetry.space_group_name_H-M   'P 1'
#
loop_
_entity.id
_entity.type
_entity.pdbx_description
1 polymer ?
#
loop_
_entity_poly.entity_id
_entity_poly.type
_entity_poly.pdbx_seq_one_letter_code
_entity_poly.pdbx_strand_id
1 'polypeptide(L)'
;MNDTFEPHINPTFTGFDRKVCSIKKKDQENVGFDQYMQDSTILQYSTDNEDAFYEHSNIKFPEEIARHIEQPRSDYKLGFLKNINHVWLARGTILLLWDFCKKDSQVFRYEANQVIEHVDIAAFATSDELVVCTRDFIYLHTISQGQHKIQLATGIAVDSAGVVMSDVVATKETKRVFMKGDDGHLYELILTFDNNGAPKNGSLSCLTMNPILRYLTMFFKSPPVASLKSLALDEAESFLYMLLSDSSIHVASIGGACYVPLQRYIGHDLETICLVQDTKKPSLMAVAKNGDRLFFQNEYPDLKLKFTRTAPSLPGSILFNDLTDQHADISFYQQGIFASILSKSEKHYLVLSSTSFASSVETKPVLVEDVYSKQLDDKVWSIIEEEKERREFILKAVLEPFTTPRRQISTLTTRGVVRYYKQHIADYLERALQSVSPVYLHKFEQRYGVIETCYVAHLLACSPRQTPHAIDLIRQSIVQQDGLLLYFARLVKGIWTADIKSEKIPKDKLLEVQEHLKTLVSVYQQHQIPTTDVMDLVMATIESISLICFTYDLEWEQIVARLESKFTICTFHEFVSTDQGGVLAQNIVYAAIKISKLSNASNNFNFIGNFLGSECSKLLGQEYVIYFKGIENLYAAYTVDESDKKQALQLALQHFKSVISICDNNRITALAQQFADLKDHYSAIEVAFTSYSHGDLDFLQVCDITTRVIHQAIEINDEKYTKDVITKALKRTNEEIYHYAIYEWLDKNDHHRLLASLEIPTLFTYIQTQKPDLRQKLILLEYYYAYRNEFAQSADAVYQLATDADQVGLSHRVNALKKACEYLPRAEGFSREKCESIERKYKVAQVQHAMCESLIEQKNPSKKVLQDLNSRLIPEYDLLECAYTQSLYEEGLTLMHILDEYNWEFQRTAWENIISLSSTTKEKLQSKLKDMANRFYPSIPSFPVYIIYQILQTNCAEFGQNFPESVLIEAGIPSEVENNHNNNKKFCTPKAVHQYLAKKAMLPQPNLVSQPHHTLSCKEVVTESIGTPNVPATPSTNSRIKIRIWRNTRTNNDYFLDIFKIPNKTEQQHLQILDQHIAIVDRFVIVNRFVTEGVLYLSDHSKIQLFPCKAVDGEGKLIQLSLTDIPSLPRAQLLEDLSKALGTFGIEQSMGLFMGTGYAILQQSSNVSYPILHHSNTWKTTTEAE
;
A
#
# COMPACT_ATOMS: atom_id res chain seq x y z
N MET A 1 1.16 8.00 -14.46
CA MET A 1 2.33 7.10 -14.33
C MET A 1 1.96 6.00 -13.36
N ASN A 2 2.67 4.87 -13.37
CA ASN A 2 2.79 4.08 -12.14
C ASN A 2 3.79 4.84 -11.28
N ASP A 3 3.29 5.51 -10.23
CA ASP A 3 4.09 6.45 -9.42
C ASP A 3 5.05 5.72 -8.45
N THR A 4 5.12 4.39 -8.52
CA THR A 4 5.79 3.50 -7.55
C THR A 4 6.62 2.43 -8.25
N PHE A 5 7.79 2.14 -7.71
CA PHE A 5 8.66 1.01 -8.08
C PHE A 5 8.22 -0.28 -7.37
N GLU A 6 8.77 -1.42 -7.78
CA GLU A 6 8.62 -2.67 -7.02
C GLU A 6 9.26 -2.52 -5.63
N PRO A 7 8.59 -2.96 -4.55
CA PRO A 7 9.08 -2.75 -3.19
C PRO A 7 10.17 -3.75 -2.80
N HIS A 8 11.25 -3.27 -2.17
CA HIS A 8 12.33 -4.12 -1.65
C HIS A 8 12.01 -4.72 -0.27
N ILE A 9 10.97 -5.55 -0.18
CA ILE A 9 10.58 -6.23 1.06
C ILE A 9 11.25 -7.60 1.16
N ASN A 10 11.78 -7.92 2.34
CA ASN A 10 12.38 -9.21 2.62
C ASN A 10 11.27 -10.28 2.69
N PRO A 11 11.29 -11.34 1.85
CA PRO A 11 10.20 -12.31 1.77
C PRO A 11 9.94 -13.06 3.09
N THR A 12 10.94 -13.16 3.98
CA THR A 12 10.79 -13.74 5.31
C THR A 12 9.81 -12.98 6.21
N PHE A 13 9.58 -11.67 5.96
CA PHE A 13 8.67 -10.84 6.76
C PHE A 13 7.23 -11.38 6.71
N THR A 14 6.79 -11.94 5.58
CA THR A 14 5.46 -12.58 5.48
C THR A 14 5.33 -13.82 6.37
N GLY A 15 6.43 -14.55 6.58
CA GLY A 15 6.50 -15.69 7.51
C GLY A 15 6.54 -15.25 8.97
N PHE A 16 7.26 -14.16 9.26
CA PHE A 16 7.29 -13.57 10.60
C PHE A 16 5.97 -12.93 10.99
N ASP A 17 5.28 -12.22 10.10
CA ASP A 17 3.96 -11.65 10.40
C ASP A 17 2.93 -12.74 10.73
N ARG A 18 2.88 -13.84 9.95
CA ARG A 18 2.06 -15.01 10.28
C ARG A 18 2.37 -15.57 11.67
N LYS A 19 3.65 -15.61 12.07
CA LYS A 19 4.07 -15.96 13.45
C LYS A 19 3.61 -14.90 14.47
N VAL A 20 3.79 -13.60 14.23
CA VAL A 20 3.39 -12.49 15.13
C VAL A 20 1.89 -12.48 15.35
N CYS A 21 1.09 -12.63 14.29
CA CYS A 21 -0.36 -12.72 14.37
C CYS A 21 -0.82 -14.00 15.10
N SER A 22 -0.14 -15.13 14.90
CA SER A 22 -0.38 -16.37 15.67
C SER A 22 -0.04 -16.21 17.16
N ILE A 23 1.09 -15.58 17.49
CA ILE A 23 1.48 -15.22 18.86
C ILE A 23 0.44 -14.26 19.46
N LYS A 24 0.02 -13.21 18.76
CA LYS A 24 -0.99 -12.26 19.22
C LYS A 24 -2.32 -12.94 19.52
N LYS A 25 -2.73 -13.92 18.71
CA LYS A 25 -3.92 -14.75 18.93
C LYS A 25 -3.75 -15.67 20.14
N LYS A 26 -2.62 -16.36 20.30
CA LYS A 26 -2.32 -17.18 21.50
C LYS A 26 -2.28 -16.32 22.77
N ASP A 27 -1.71 -15.13 22.69
CA ASP A 27 -1.72 -14.08 23.72
C ASP A 27 -3.12 -13.39 23.89
N GLN A 28 -4.16 -13.90 23.22
CA GLN A 28 -5.59 -13.61 23.41
C GLN A 28 -6.41 -14.89 23.71
N GLU A 29 -5.79 -16.07 23.74
CA GLU A 29 -6.46 -17.32 24.10
C GLU A 29 -6.58 -17.44 25.63
N ASN A 30 -7.81 -17.31 26.11
CA ASN A 30 -8.12 -17.27 27.53
C ASN A 30 -8.10 -18.68 28.13
N VAL A 31 -7.06 -18.98 28.92
CA VAL A 31 -7.07 -20.14 29.84
C VAL A 31 -7.96 -19.76 31.01
N GLY A 32 -9.26 -20.04 30.85
CA GLY A 32 -10.24 -19.77 31.90
C GLY A 32 -9.92 -20.54 33.17
N PHE A 33 -10.07 -19.88 34.32
CA PHE A 33 -9.88 -20.49 35.65
C PHE A 33 -10.78 -21.73 35.85
N ASP A 34 -11.88 -21.83 35.10
CA ASP A 34 -12.74 -23.01 34.97
C ASP A 34 -11.96 -24.29 34.61
N GLN A 35 -10.87 -24.22 33.84
CA GLN A 35 -10.04 -25.38 33.48
C GLN A 35 -9.05 -25.74 34.60
N TYR A 36 -8.55 -24.74 35.35
CA TYR A 36 -7.71 -24.98 36.53
C TYR A 36 -8.48 -25.71 37.64
N MET A 37 -9.78 -25.42 37.81
CA MET A 37 -10.68 -26.20 38.67
C MET A 37 -10.87 -27.67 38.23
N GLN A 38 -10.44 -28.06 37.03
CA GLN A 38 -10.68 -29.39 36.43
C GLN A 38 -9.41 -30.23 36.25
N ASP A 39 -8.34 -29.65 35.68
CA ASP A 39 -7.10 -30.37 35.34
C ASP A 39 -6.10 -30.46 36.53
N SER A 40 -6.37 -29.85 37.70
CA SER A 40 -5.40 -29.76 38.81
C SER A 40 -5.34 -31.01 39.70
N THR A 41 -4.28 -31.81 39.53
CA THR A 41 -3.92 -32.88 40.46
C THR A 41 -3.57 -32.35 41.85
N ILE A 42 -3.92 -33.11 42.88
CA ILE A 42 -3.60 -32.84 44.29
C ILE A 42 -2.10 -32.57 44.45
N LEU A 43 -1.74 -31.52 45.22
CA LEU A 43 -0.38 -30.96 45.47
C LEU A 43 0.25 -30.22 44.27
N GLN A 44 -0.05 -28.91 44.15
CA GLN A 44 0.61 -27.99 43.21
C GLN A 44 0.80 -26.56 43.80
N TYR A 45 1.46 -26.45 44.96
CA TYR A 45 2.06 -25.20 45.41
C TYR A 45 3.54 -25.23 44.99
N SER A 46 4.02 -24.19 44.28
CA SER A 46 5.44 -24.09 43.92
C SER A 46 6.18 -23.30 45.00
N THR A 47 7.27 -23.90 45.50
CA THR A 47 8.29 -23.22 46.31
C THR A 47 9.50 -22.83 45.47
N ASP A 48 9.40 -22.84 44.13
CA ASP A 48 10.51 -22.51 43.23
C ASP A 48 10.76 -21.00 43.16
N ASN A 49 9.78 -20.19 43.58
CA ASN A 49 9.87 -18.75 43.74
C ASN A 49 9.38 -18.31 45.14
N GLU A 50 10.20 -18.57 46.17
CA GLU A 50 9.89 -18.25 47.57
C GLU A 50 9.64 -16.75 47.82
N ASP A 51 10.20 -15.86 46.98
CA ASP A 51 10.03 -14.39 47.02
C ASP A 51 8.90 -13.87 46.08
N ALA A 52 7.91 -14.69 45.72
CA ALA A 52 6.84 -14.30 44.78
C ALA A 52 6.09 -13.01 45.18
N PHE A 53 6.10 -12.69 46.47
CA PHE A 53 5.83 -11.35 46.99
C PHE A 53 7.00 -10.90 47.87
N TYR A 54 7.25 -9.60 47.94
CA TYR A 54 8.22 -9.02 48.87
C TYR A 54 7.68 -7.76 49.54
N GLU A 55 8.09 -7.52 50.78
CA GLU A 55 7.77 -6.27 51.49
C GLU A 55 8.57 -5.12 50.88
N HIS A 56 7.88 -4.10 50.37
CA HIS A 56 8.49 -2.96 49.70
C HIS A 56 8.65 -1.74 50.62
N SER A 57 7.64 -1.43 51.43
CA SER A 57 7.65 -0.24 52.29
C SER A 57 6.64 -0.33 53.43
N ASN A 58 7.06 0.08 54.62
CA ASN A 58 6.18 0.32 55.77
C ASN A 58 5.91 1.82 55.92
N ILE A 59 4.65 2.24 55.74
CA ILE A 59 4.17 3.61 55.81
C ILE A 59 3.59 3.84 57.21
N LYS A 60 4.33 4.53 58.06
CA LYS A 60 3.82 4.92 59.39
C LYS A 60 2.62 5.86 59.25
N PHE A 61 1.69 5.79 60.19
CA PHE A 61 0.57 6.73 60.24
C PHE A 61 1.06 8.19 60.41
N PRO A 62 0.35 9.18 59.85
CA PRO A 62 0.57 10.59 60.19
C PRO A 62 0.43 10.82 61.69
N GLU A 63 1.18 11.77 62.25
CA GLU A 63 1.19 12.02 63.70
C GLU A 63 -0.21 12.22 64.31
N GLU A 64 -1.16 12.80 63.57
CA GLU A 64 -2.52 13.01 64.05
C GLU A 64 -3.24 11.68 64.30
N ILE A 65 -3.15 10.73 63.36
CA ILE A 65 -3.71 9.38 63.50
C ILE A 65 -2.93 8.59 64.56
N ALA A 66 -1.59 8.66 64.54
CA ALA A 66 -0.75 7.99 65.54
C ALA A 66 -1.07 8.46 66.97
N ARG A 67 -1.20 9.77 67.20
CA ARG A 67 -1.62 10.34 68.48
C ARG A 67 -2.99 9.87 68.96
N HIS A 68 -3.89 9.43 68.07
CA HIS A 68 -5.18 8.84 68.44
C HIS A 68 -5.12 7.34 68.74
N ILE A 69 -4.14 6.60 68.19
CA ILE A 69 -3.89 5.17 68.43
C ILE A 69 -3.06 4.95 69.71
N GLU A 70 -2.03 5.77 69.94
CA GLU A 70 -1.09 5.62 71.06
C GLU A 70 -1.67 5.98 72.44
N GLN A 71 -2.88 6.56 72.49
CA GLN A 71 -3.52 6.94 73.74
C GLN A 71 -4.07 5.72 74.50
N PRO A 72 -3.63 5.47 75.74
CA PRO A 72 -4.09 4.31 76.50
C PRO A 72 -5.57 4.45 76.91
N ARG A 73 -6.30 3.32 76.86
CA ARG A 73 -7.71 3.17 77.24
C ARG A 73 -8.74 3.85 76.32
N SER A 74 -8.43 4.10 75.05
CA SER A 74 -9.45 4.46 74.05
C SER A 74 -9.64 3.35 73.03
N ASP A 75 -10.85 2.79 72.99
CA ASP A 75 -11.27 1.94 71.89
C ASP A 75 -11.34 2.76 70.59
N TYR A 76 -10.73 2.25 69.53
CA TYR A 76 -10.76 2.83 68.19
C TYR A 76 -11.06 1.72 67.18
N LYS A 77 -11.64 2.11 66.04
CA LYS A 77 -11.93 1.22 64.91
C LYS A 77 -11.12 1.71 63.70
N LEU A 78 -10.61 0.77 62.91
CA LEU A 78 -9.61 1.02 61.88
C LEU A 78 -9.88 0.11 60.67
N GLY A 79 -9.82 0.66 59.46
CA GLY A 79 -10.05 -0.11 58.23
C GLY A 79 -9.59 0.61 56.96
N PHE A 80 -9.80 -0.03 55.81
CA PHE A 80 -9.55 0.54 54.48
C PHE A 80 -10.87 0.88 53.77
N LEU A 81 -10.88 1.99 53.01
CA LEU A 81 -11.92 2.33 52.05
C LEU A 81 -11.43 1.97 50.64
N LYS A 82 -11.77 0.76 50.20
CA LYS A 82 -11.22 0.08 49.00
C LYS A 82 -11.21 0.97 47.76
N ASN A 83 -12.37 1.54 47.40
CA ASN A 83 -12.56 2.24 46.12
C ASN A 83 -11.74 3.55 45.98
N ILE A 84 -11.26 4.13 47.09
CA ILE A 84 -10.53 5.42 47.09
C ILE A 84 -9.10 5.32 47.63
N ASN A 85 -8.61 4.12 47.99
CA ASN A 85 -7.30 3.91 48.62
C ASN A 85 -7.05 4.82 49.85
N HIS A 86 -8.01 4.89 50.77
CA HIS A 86 -7.85 5.60 52.05
C HIS A 86 -7.88 4.63 53.24
N VAL A 87 -7.13 4.94 54.30
CA VAL A 87 -7.35 4.39 55.64
C VAL A 87 -8.42 5.22 56.34
N TRP A 88 -9.30 4.58 57.10
CA TRP A 88 -10.20 5.22 58.04
C TRP A 88 -9.88 4.83 59.48
N LEU A 89 -9.88 5.79 60.40
CA LEU A 89 -9.89 5.59 61.84
C LEU A 89 -11.13 6.28 62.44
N ALA A 90 -11.97 5.54 63.15
CA ALA A 90 -13.08 6.07 63.92
C ALA A 90 -12.81 5.94 65.42
N ARG A 91 -13.07 7.01 66.19
CA ARG A 91 -12.91 7.05 67.64
C ARG A 91 -13.95 7.99 68.25
N GLY A 92 -14.96 7.43 68.91
CA GLY A 92 -16.11 8.19 69.40
C GLY A 92 -16.87 8.83 68.23
N THR A 93 -17.12 10.13 68.29
CA THR A 93 -17.75 10.92 67.22
C THR A 93 -16.82 11.25 66.05
N ILE A 94 -15.51 11.08 66.19
CA ILE A 94 -14.51 11.58 65.23
C ILE A 94 -14.11 10.47 64.26
N LEU A 95 -14.09 10.81 62.97
CA LEU A 95 -13.57 10.01 61.87
C LEU A 95 -12.39 10.74 61.21
N LEU A 96 -11.27 10.04 61.07
CA LEU A 96 -10.09 10.48 60.34
C LEU A 96 -9.91 9.63 59.09
N LEU A 97 -9.83 10.26 57.92
CA LEU A 97 -9.56 9.63 56.63
C LEU A 97 -8.19 10.07 56.12
N TRP A 98 -7.41 9.14 55.57
CA TRP A 98 -6.05 9.42 55.09
C TRP A 98 -5.73 8.62 53.81
N ASP A 99 -5.43 9.36 52.72
CA ASP A 99 -4.82 8.82 51.49
C ASP A 99 -3.38 8.40 51.80
N PHE A 100 -3.13 7.08 51.82
CA PHE A 100 -1.81 6.50 52.07
C PHE A 100 -1.00 6.25 50.79
N CYS A 101 -1.53 6.63 49.62
CA CYS A 101 -0.82 6.62 48.34
C CYS A 101 -0.05 7.94 48.12
N LYS A 102 -0.57 9.08 48.59
CA LYS A 102 0.07 10.40 48.50
C LYS A 102 0.93 10.71 49.73
N LYS A 103 2.22 11.01 49.52
CA LYS A 103 3.20 11.27 50.60
C LYS A 103 2.82 12.46 51.49
N ASP A 104 2.37 13.56 50.89
CA ASP A 104 2.07 14.82 51.56
C ASP A 104 0.57 15.00 51.84
N SER A 105 -0.17 13.89 52.01
CA SER A 105 -1.62 13.91 52.21
C SER A 105 -2.00 14.51 53.58
N GLN A 106 -2.98 15.41 53.56
CA GLN A 106 -3.60 15.93 54.78
C GLN A 106 -4.66 14.96 55.28
N VAL A 107 -4.65 14.65 56.58
CA VAL A 107 -5.72 13.88 57.22
C VAL A 107 -7.02 14.68 57.12
N PHE A 108 -8.06 14.08 56.54
CA PHE A 108 -9.39 14.66 56.49
C PHE A 108 -10.16 14.25 57.74
N ARG A 109 -10.70 15.23 58.48
CA ARG A 109 -11.49 15.00 59.69
C ARG A 109 -12.97 15.23 59.42
N TYR A 110 -13.76 14.22 59.75
CA TYR A 110 -15.22 14.27 59.86
C TYR A 110 -15.64 14.09 61.32
N GLU A 111 -16.78 14.63 61.71
CA GLU A 111 -17.32 14.52 63.07
C GLU A 111 -18.83 14.30 63.00
N ALA A 112 -19.30 13.19 63.60
CA ALA A 112 -20.70 12.79 63.63
C ALA A 112 -21.39 13.26 64.93
N ASN A 113 -22.72 13.34 64.90
CA ASN A 113 -23.53 13.65 66.08
C ASN A 113 -23.58 12.51 67.12
N GLN A 114 -23.08 11.32 66.77
CA GLN A 114 -23.09 10.10 67.59
C GLN A 114 -21.78 9.32 67.43
N VAL A 115 -21.57 8.31 68.29
CA VAL A 115 -20.43 7.40 68.16
C VAL A 115 -20.49 6.65 66.82
N ILE A 116 -19.37 6.69 66.09
CA ILE A 116 -19.20 6.02 64.80
C ILE A 116 -18.79 4.57 65.04
N GLU A 117 -19.65 3.66 64.60
CA GLU A 117 -19.53 2.23 64.85
C GLU A 117 -18.95 1.47 63.65
N HIS A 118 -19.12 1.98 62.43
CA HIS A 118 -18.53 1.43 61.20
C HIS A 118 -18.44 2.51 60.10
N VAL A 119 -17.53 2.35 59.15
CA VAL A 119 -17.39 3.22 57.96
C VAL A 119 -17.05 2.38 56.74
N ASP A 120 -17.73 2.64 55.63
CA ASP A 120 -17.58 1.91 54.35
C ASP A 120 -17.86 2.84 53.14
N ILE A 121 -17.78 2.35 51.91
CA ILE A 121 -18.16 3.09 50.68
C ILE A 121 -19.15 2.31 49.82
N ALA A 122 -20.26 2.95 49.47
CA ALA A 122 -21.14 2.51 48.38
C ALA A 122 -20.68 3.19 47.07
N ALA A 123 -20.12 2.40 46.15
CA ALA A 123 -19.68 2.89 44.84
C ALA A 123 -20.77 2.69 43.78
N PHE A 124 -21.16 3.78 43.10
CA PHE A 124 -22.10 3.77 41.98
C PHE A 124 -21.40 4.12 40.66
N ALA A 125 -22.09 3.92 39.53
CA ALA A 125 -21.57 4.32 38.22
C ALA A 125 -21.34 5.85 38.07
N THR A 126 -21.93 6.67 38.94
CA THR A 126 -21.87 8.15 38.87
C THR A 126 -21.16 8.83 40.04
N SER A 127 -21.03 8.16 41.19
CA SER A 127 -20.50 8.75 42.43
C SER A 127 -20.09 7.66 43.43
N ASP A 128 -19.12 7.97 44.29
CA ASP A 128 -18.81 7.18 45.49
C ASP A 128 -19.43 7.87 46.72
N GLU A 129 -20.24 7.15 47.49
CA GLU A 129 -20.84 7.66 48.73
C GLU A 129 -20.11 7.09 49.95
N LEU A 130 -19.61 7.97 50.82
CA LEU A 130 -19.07 7.59 52.14
C LEU A 130 -20.23 7.22 53.06
N VAL A 131 -20.27 5.98 53.54
CA VAL A 131 -21.28 5.48 54.47
C VAL A 131 -20.69 5.46 55.89
N VAL A 132 -21.24 6.29 56.78
CA VAL A 132 -20.84 6.37 58.20
C VAL A 132 -22.00 5.87 59.06
N CYS A 133 -21.80 4.73 59.72
CA CYS A 133 -22.81 4.08 60.55
C CYS A 133 -22.60 4.42 62.03
N THR A 134 -23.64 4.92 62.70
CA THR A 134 -23.72 5.07 64.16
C THR A 134 -24.74 4.08 64.73
N ARG A 135 -25.06 4.16 66.03
CA ARG A 135 -26.07 3.27 66.65
C ARG A 135 -27.47 3.49 66.05
N ASP A 136 -27.86 4.73 65.82
CA ASP A 136 -29.23 5.11 65.45
C ASP A 136 -29.34 5.72 64.04
N PHE A 137 -28.23 6.05 63.37
CA PHE A 137 -28.25 6.69 62.05
C PHE A 137 -27.18 6.14 61.10
N ILE A 138 -27.54 6.06 59.82
CA ILE A 138 -26.63 5.85 58.70
C ILE A 138 -26.52 7.20 57.98
N TYR A 139 -25.33 7.80 57.98
CA TYR A 139 -25.04 9.01 57.22
C TYR A 139 -24.38 8.63 55.90
N LEU A 140 -24.90 9.13 54.78
CA LEU A 140 -24.28 8.98 53.46
C LEU A 140 -23.84 10.35 52.97
N HIS A 141 -22.60 10.48 52.51
CA HIS A 141 -22.05 11.73 51.98
C HIS A 141 -21.34 11.49 50.65
N THR A 142 -21.73 12.24 49.61
CA THR A 142 -21.11 12.11 48.29
C THR A 142 -19.67 12.61 48.30
N ILE A 143 -18.73 11.74 47.94
CA ILE A 143 -17.31 12.07 47.84
C ILE A 143 -17.06 12.74 46.49
N SER A 144 -16.84 14.06 46.49
CA SER A 144 -16.28 14.72 45.32
C SER A 144 -14.75 14.77 45.40
N GLN A 145 -14.08 14.20 44.40
CA GLN A 145 -12.63 14.17 44.29
C GLN A 145 -12.09 15.51 43.75
N GLY A 146 -12.02 16.51 44.62
CA GLY A 146 -11.28 17.75 44.33
C GLY A 146 -9.78 17.47 44.24
N GLN A 147 -9.06 18.23 43.38
CA GLN A 147 -7.68 17.94 42.95
C GLN A 147 -6.70 17.41 44.01
N HIS A 148 -6.79 17.89 45.27
CA HIS A 148 -5.99 17.40 46.40
C HIS A 148 -6.77 17.21 47.72
N LYS A 149 -8.10 17.21 47.72
CA LYS A 149 -8.91 17.05 48.96
C LYS A 149 -10.24 16.34 48.71
N ILE A 150 -10.61 15.41 49.60
CA ILE A 150 -11.99 14.98 49.77
C ILE A 150 -12.84 16.21 50.09
N GLN A 151 -13.92 16.41 49.34
CA GLN A 151 -15.00 17.32 49.69
C GLN A 151 -16.30 16.51 49.77
N LEU A 152 -16.89 16.47 50.96
CA LEU A 152 -18.19 15.84 51.17
C LEU A 152 -19.29 16.82 50.72
N ALA A 153 -20.05 16.44 49.70
CA ALA A 153 -21.24 17.16 49.28
C ALA A 153 -22.47 16.72 50.10
N THR A 154 -23.65 17.23 49.75
CA THR A 154 -24.94 17.04 50.44
C THR A 154 -25.15 15.63 50.99
N GLY A 155 -25.08 15.48 52.30
CA GLY A 155 -25.30 14.20 52.97
C GLY A 155 -26.74 13.98 53.42
N ILE A 156 -27.19 12.73 53.38
CA ILE A 156 -28.46 12.28 53.98
C ILE A 156 -28.20 11.53 55.28
N ALA A 157 -29.17 11.55 56.19
CA ALA A 157 -29.20 10.74 57.41
C ALA A 157 -30.44 9.86 57.39
N VAL A 158 -30.26 8.54 57.57
CA VAL A 158 -31.33 7.54 57.59
C VAL A 158 -31.34 6.85 58.94
N ASP A 159 -32.51 6.81 59.59
CA ASP A 159 -32.71 6.13 60.87
C ASP A 159 -32.42 4.62 60.73
N SER A 160 -31.52 4.10 61.57
CA SER A 160 -31.16 2.68 61.61
C SER A 160 -32.01 1.85 62.59
N ALA A 161 -32.96 2.50 63.27
CA ALA A 161 -33.80 1.93 64.32
C ALA A 161 -33.00 1.24 65.44
N GLY A 162 -31.85 1.82 65.81
CA GLY A 162 -30.96 1.30 66.85
C GLY A 162 -30.18 0.05 66.45
N VAL A 163 -29.91 -0.16 65.16
CA VAL A 163 -29.07 -1.26 64.62
C VAL A 163 -27.80 -0.68 64.01
N VAL A 164 -26.65 -1.28 64.30
CA VAL A 164 -25.38 -0.91 63.68
C VAL A 164 -25.24 -1.65 62.35
N MET A 165 -25.05 -0.91 61.25
CA MET A 165 -24.79 -1.50 59.94
C MET A 165 -23.29 -1.64 59.66
N SER A 166 -22.94 -2.72 58.98
CA SER A 166 -21.57 -3.06 58.55
C SER A 166 -21.60 -3.83 57.23
N ASP A 167 -20.41 -4.01 56.61
CA ASP A 167 -20.23 -4.91 55.46
C ASP A 167 -21.12 -4.51 54.27
N VAL A 168 -20.86 -3.32 53.73
CA VAL A 168 -21.74 -2.66 52.77
C VAL A 168 -21.41 -3.11 51.35
N VAL A 169 -22.41 -3.62 50.63
CA VAL A 169 -22.28 -3.98 49.21
C VAL A 169 -23.29 -3.22 48.36
N ALA A 170 -22.82 -2.62 47.27
CA ALA A 170 -23.61 -1.77 46.39
C ALA A 170 -23.50 -2.20 44.92
N THR A 171 -24.62 -2.17 44.21
CA THR A 171 -24.68 -2.34 42.76
C THR A 171 -24.44 -1.00 42.08
N LYS A 172 -23.55 -0.95 41.08
CA LYS A 172 -23.11 0.28 40.42
C LYS A 172 -24.20 0.84 39.50
N GLU A 173 -24.84 -0.06 38.74
CA GLU A 173 -25.86 0.28 37.73
C GLU A 173 -27.26 0.41 38.34
N THR A 174 -27.71 -0.58 39.12
CA THR A 174 -29.06 -0.58 39.71
C THR A 174 -29.16 0.20 41.03
N LYS A 175 -28.03 0.72 41.54
CA LYS A 175 -27.92 1.59 42.74
C LYS A 175 -28.59 1.06 44.02
N ARG A 176 -28.73 -0.27 44.14
CA ARG A 176 -29.20 -0.96 45.36
C ARG A 176 -28.03 -1.16 46.33
N VAL A 177 -28.28 -0.96 47.63
CA VAL A 177 -27.27 -1.09 48.69
C VAL A 177 -27.77 -2.07 49.77
N PHE A 178 -26.97 -3.09 50.06
CA PHE A 178 -27.24 -4.10 51.07
C PHE A 178 -26.23 -4.03 52.21
N MET A 179 -26.67 -4.32 53.43
CA MET A 179 -25.88 -4.18 54.66
C MET A 179 -26.20 -5.28 55.68
N LYS A 180 -25.24 -5.61 56.53
CA LYS A 180 -25.37 -6.51 57.68
C LYS A 180 -25.59 -5.73 58.97
N GLY A 181 -26.71 -5.99 59.65
CA GLY A 181 -26.99 -5.46 60.99
C GLY A 181 -26.29 -6.23 62.10
N ASP A 182 -25.99 -5.57 63.23
CA ASP A 182 -25.44 -6.20 64.43
C ASP A 182 -26.44 -7.13 65.15
N ASP A 183 -27.73 -7.01 64.83
CA ASP A 183 -28.78 -7.99 65.16
C ASP A 183 -28.70 -9.29 64.32
N GLY A 184 -27.79 -9.35 63.35
CA GLY A 184 -27.56 -10.48 62.46
C GLY A 184 -28.48 -10.52 61.23
N HIS A 185 -29.30 -9.51 60.99
CA HIS A 185 -30.18 -9.46 59.81
C HIS A 185 -29.51 -8.83 58.58
N LEU A 186 -29.97 -9.26 57.40
CA LEU A 186 -29.78 -8.53 56.14
C LEU A 186 -30.75 -7.35 56.04
N TYR A 187 -30.20 -6.18 55.70
CA TYR A 187 -30.93 -4.96 55.39
C TYR A 187 -30.64 -4.48 53.96
N GLU A 188 -31.64 -3.84 53.35
CA GLU A 188 -31.49 -3.04 52.13
C GLU A 188 -31.76 -1.57 52.44
N LEU A 189 -30.84 -0.71 52.01
CA LEU A 189 -30.98 0.74 52.08
C LEU A 189 -31.53 1.24 50.75
N ILE A 190 -32.81 1.59 50.75
CA ILE A 190 -33.55 2.04 49.58
C ILE A 190 -33.31 3.55 49.42
N LEU A 191 -32.52 3.93 48.42
CA LEU A 191 -32.15 5.31 48.13
C LEU A 191 -32.99 5.89 46.97
N THR A 192 -33.35 7.17 47.09
CA THR A 192 -33.87 7.97 45.96
C THR A 192 -32.85 9.02 45.58
N PHE A 193 -32.46 9.08 44.31
CA PHE A 193 -31.45 10.00 43.79
C PHE A 193 -32.08 11.28 43.21
N ASP A 194 -31.29 12.35 43.11
CA ASP A 194 -31.67 13.59 42.44
C ASP A 194 -31.28 13.60 40.95
N ASN A 195 -31.55 14.71 40.26
CA ASN A 195 -31.23 14.89 38.84
C ASN A 195 -29.71 14.92 38.55
N ASN A 196 -28.88 15.14 39.57
CA ASN A 196 -27.41 15.15 39.47
C ASN A 196 -26.80 13.78 39.81
N GLY A 197 -27.63 12.80 40.22
CA GLY A 197 -27.23 11.44 40.55
C GLY A 197 -26.87 11.20 42.02
N ALA A 198 -26.99 12.20 42.89
CA ALA A 198 -26.67 12.15 44.32
C ALA A 198 -27.87 11.67 45.17
N PRO A 199 -27.65 11.02 46.33
CA PRO A 199 -28.73 10.54 47.19
C PRO A 199 -29.48 11.69 47.86
N LYS A 200 -30.80 11.76 47.69
CA LYS A 200 -31.69 12.84 48.17
C LYS A 200 -32.50 12.46 49.40
N ASN A 201 -32.88 11.19 49.51
CA ASN A 201 -33.61 10.61 50.64
C ASN A 201 -33.35 9.10 50.67
N GLY A 202 -33.52 8.48 51.83
CA GLY A 202 -33.31 7.05 52.01
C GLY A 202 -34.24 6.44 53.06
N SER A 203 -34.48 5.13 52.93
CA SER A 203 -35.24 4.37 53.93
C SER A 203 -34.66 2.97 54.10
N LEU A 204 -34.69 2.45 55.31
CA LEU A 204 -34.07 1.18 55.67
C LEU A 204 -35.11 0.05 55.71
N SER A 205 -34.81 -1.08 55.07
CA SER A 205 -35.71 -2.23 54.94
C SER A 205 -35.02 -3.53 55.37
N CYS A 206 -35.44 -4.12 56.50
CA CYS A 206 -35.01 -5.47 56.85
C CYS A 206 -35.60 -6.48 55.85
N LEU A 207 -34.74 -7.32 55.26
CA LEU A 207 -35.12 -8.31 54.24
C LEU A 207 -35.29 -9.72 54.81
N THR A 208 -34.67 -10.02 55.95
CA THR A 208 -34.65 -11.38 56.55
C THR A 208 -35.59 -11.52 57.76
N MET A 209 -36.25 -10.44 58.19
CA MET A 209 -37.36 -10.51 59.15
C MET A 209 -38.62 -11.02 58.45
N ASN A 210 -39.40 -11.87 59.14
CA ASN A 210 -40.65 -12.41 58.60
C ASN A 210 -41.64 -11.27 58.22
N PRO A 211 -42.17 -11.23 56.98
CA PRO A 211 -43.06 -10.15 56.52
C PRO A 211 -44.30 -9.91 57.40
N ILE A 212 -44.79 -10.91 58.13
CA ILE A 212 -45.93 -10.77 59.04
C ILE A 212 -45.54 -9.97 60.30
N LEU A 213 -44.31 -10.14 60.80
CA LEU A 213 -43.79 -9.39 61.96
C LEU A 213 -43.51 -7.91 61.63
N ARG A 214 -43.31 -7.58 60.34
CA ARG A 214 -43.09 -6.20 59.85
C ARG A 214 -44.28 -5.26 60.11
N TYR A 215 -45.45 -5.78 60.47
CA TYR A 215 -46.65 -5.02 60.84
C TYR A 215 -46.93 -4.97 62.37
N LEU A 216 -46.08 -5.60 63.19
CA LEU A 216 -46.21 -5.66 64.67
C LEU A 216 -45.13 -4.83 65.38
N THR A 217 -44.59 -3.82 64.69
CA THR A 217 -43.38 -3.09 65.08
C THR A 217 -43.62 -2.07 66.20
N MET A 218 -43.37 -2.48 67.44
CA MET A 218 -42.96 -1.55 68.51
C MET A 218 -42.17 -2.20 69.66
N PHE A 219 -42.33 -3.51 69.93
CA PHE A 219 -41.77 -4.13 71.15
C PHE A 219 -40.92 -5.40 70.97
N PHE A 220 -40.90 -6.03 69.78
CA PHE A 220 -40.12 -7.25 69.55
C PHE A 220 -39.41 -7.24 68.19
N LYS A 221 -38.08 -7.18 68.20
CA LYS A 221 -37.24 -7.69 67.11
C LYS A 221 -36.90 -9.14 67.45
N SER A 222 -37.34 -10.09 66.63
CA SER A 222 -36.96 -11.50 66.78
C SER A 222 -35.57 -11.72 66.19
N PRO A 223 -34.58 -12.27 66.92
CA PRO A 223 -33.28 -12.57 66.32
C PRO A 223 -33.41 -13.60 65.18
N PRO A 224 -32.51 -13.57 64.18
CA PRO A 224 -32.54 -14.53 63.08
C PRO A 224 -32.17 -15.94 63.54
N VAL A 225 -32.62 -16.96 62.80
CA VAL A 225 -32.36 -18.38 63.11
C VAL A 225 -30.86 -18.72 63.04
N ALA A 226 -30.12 -18.04 62.17
CA ALA A 226 -28.66 -17.95 62.16
C ALA A 226 -28.29 -16.53 61.70
N SER A 227 -27.30 -15.91 62.32
CA SER A 227 -26.94 -14.52 62.02
C SER A 227 -26.08 -14.41 60.76
N LEU A 228 -26.27 -13.35 59.99
CA LEU A 228 -25.44 -13.01 58.84
C LEU A 228 -24.00 -12.73 59.30
N LYS A 229 -23.03 -13.39 58.66
CA LYS A 229 -21.60 -13.32 58.95
C LYS A 229 -20.86 -12.45 57.94
N SER A 230 -21.02 -12.71 56.64
CA SER A 230 -20.49 -11.86 55.57
C SER A 230 -21.31 -11.90 54.28
N LEU A 231 -21.13 -10.87 53.44
CA LEU A 231 -21.80 -10.70 52.15
C LEU A 231 -20.83 -10.74 50.97
N ALA A 232 -21.28 -11.28 49.83
CA ALA A 232 -20.62 -11.13 48.54
C ALA A 232 -21.65 -10.84 47.44
N LEU A 233 -21.37 -9.85 46.60
CA LEU A 233 -22.29 -9.32 45.59
C LEU A 233 -21.79 -9.62 44.18
N ASP A 234 -22.60 -10.32 43.40
CA ASP A 234 -22.37 -10.64 41.99
C ASP A 234 -23.29 -9.81 41.11
N GLU A 235 -22.73 -8.73 40.57
CA GLU A 235 -23.42 -7.78 39.71
C GLU A 235 -23.70 -8.34 38.31
N ALA A 236 -22.88 -9.27 37.81
CA ALA A 236 -22.97 -9.76 36.43
C ALA A 236 -24.14 -10.72 36.25
N GLU A 237 -24.37 -11.63 37.19
CA GLU A 237 -25.52 -12.55 37.19
C GLU A 237 -26.64 -12.09 38.16
N SER A 238 -26.48 -10.92 38.81
CA SER A 238 -27.46 -10.32 39.74
C SER A 238 -27.83 -11.22 40.93
N PHE A 239 -26.81 -11.75 41.60
CA PHE A 239 -26.94 -12.56 42.83
C PHE A 239 -26.30 -11.89 44.06
N LEU A 240 -26.91 -12.09 45.21
CA LEU A 240 -26.36 -11.77 46.52
C LEU A 240 -26.12 -13.08 47.29
N TYR A 241 -24.88 -13.31 47.67
CA TYR A 241 -24.44 -14.44 48.48
C TYR A 241 -24.27 -14.00 49.94
N MET A 242 -24.80 -14.81 50.86
CA MET A 242 -24.81 -14.55 52.30
C MET A 242 -24.21 -15.75 53.04
N LEU A 243 -23.11 -15.56 53.77
CA LEU A 243 -22.62 -16.57 54.71
C LEU A 243 -23.29 -16.36 56.07
N LEU A 244 -23.86 -17.40 56.66
CA LEU A 244 -24.44 -17.35 58.01
C LEU A 244 -23.54 -17.99 59.07
N SER A 245 -23.81 -17.67 60.34
CA SER A 245 -23.10 -18.16 61.54
C SER A 245 -23.06 -19.69 61.68
N ASP A 246 -24.00 -20.41 61.05
CA ASP A 246 -24.06 -21.87 61.03
C ASP A 246 -23.31 -22.51 59.84
N SER A 247 -22.41 -21.75 59.19
CA SER A 247 -21.66 -22.15 58.00
C SER A 247 -22.51 -22.49 56.76
N SER A 248 -23.78 -22.09 56.73
CA SER A 248 -24.59 -22.18 55.52
C SER A 248 -24.46 -20.93 54.63
N ILE A 249 -24.43 -21.14 53.31
CA ILE A 249 -24.40 -20.08 52.29
C ILE A 249 -25.79 -19.98 51.67
N HIS A 250 -26.41 -18.81 51.75
CA HIS A 250 -27.71 -18.53 51.12
C HIS A 250 -27.48 -17.72 49.85
N VAL A 251 -28.22 -18.04 48.80
CA VAL A 251 -28.20 -17.32 47.51
C VAL A 251 -29.55 -16.64 47.31
N ALA A 252 -29.54 -15.35 47.03
CA ALA A 252 -30.71 -14.59 46.63
C ALA A 252 -30.48 -13.94 45.26
N SER A 253 -31.52 -13.89 44.41
CA SER A 253 -31.49 -12.99 43.25
C SER A 253 -31.90 -11.59 43.66
N ILE A 254 -31.19 -10.61 43.11
CA ILE A 254 -31.45 -9.18 43.23
C ILE A 254 -31.83 -8.56 41.87
N GLY A 255 -32.21 -9.39 40.89
CA GLY A 255 -32.62 -8.94 39.56
C GLY A 255 -33.82 -8.00 39.61
N GLY A 256 -33.66 -6.80 39.04
CA GLY A 256 -34.68 -5.74 39.09
C GLY A 256 -34.87 -5.18 40.50
N ALA A 257 -36.12 -4.87 40.85
CA ALA A 257 -36.47 -4.14 42.08
C ALA A 257 -36.80 -5.04 43.29
N CYS A 258 -36.58 -6.36 43.21
CA CYS A 258 -36.96 -7.32 44.25
C CYS A 258 -35.75 -8.04 44.83
N TYR A 259 -35.86 -8.48 46.10
CA TYR A 259 -34.99 -9.49 46.70
C TYR A 259 -35.74 -10.81 46.74
N VAL A 260 -35.18 -11.86 46.15
CA VAL A 260 -35.80 -13.20 46.09
C VAL A 260 -34.81 -14.24 46.61
N PRO A 261 -35.00 -14.81 47.82
CA PRO A 261 -34.16 -15.91 48.29
C PRO A 261 -34.43 -17.16 47.43
N LEU A 262 -33.36 -17.80 46.95
CA LEU A 262 -33.43 -18.94 46.03
C LEU A 262 -33.03 -20.26 46.69
N GLN A 263 -31.84 -20.32 47.29
CA GLN A 263 -31.15 -21.56 47.62
C GLN A 263 -30.35 -21.43 48.92
N ARG A 264 -30.04 -22.57 49.53
CA ARG A 264 -29.18 -22.69 50.71
C ARG A 264 -28.24 -23.90 50.57
N TYR A 265 -26.95 -23.64 50.50
CA TYR A 265 -25.91 -24.66 50.71
C TYR A 265 -25.60 -24.77 52.21
N ILE A 266 -25.35 -25.97 52.71
CA ILE A 266 -24.96 -26.23 54.10
C ILE A 266 -23.50 -26.67 54.10
N GLY A 267 -22.60 -25.80 54.58
CA GLY A 267 -21.19 -26.11 54.77
C GLY A 267 -20.86 -26.43 56.23
N HIS A 268 -19.59 -26.74 56.46
CA HIS A 268 -19.01 -26.89 57.79
C HIS A 268 -17.81 -25.95 57.92
N ASP A 269 -17.66 -25.33 59.09
CA ASP A 269 -16.54 -24.48 59.46
C ASP A 269 -16.14 -23.43 58.41
N LEU A 270 -17.12 -22.72 57.85
CA LEU A 270 -16.89 -21.62 56.91
C LEU A 270 -16.68 -20.28 57.65
N GLU A 271 -15.64 -19.56 57.24
CA GLU A 271 -15.21 -18.32 57.90
C GLU A 271 -15.59 -17.07 57.12
N THR A 272 -15.30 -17.04 55.80
CA THR A 272 -15.74 -15.93 54.94
C THR A 272 -16.03 -16.39 53.50
N ILE A 273 -16.63 -15.50 52.70
CA ILE A 273 -16.90 -15.69 51.27
C ILE A 273 -16.35 -14.51 50.45
N CYS A 274 -15.84 -14.81 49.26
CA CYS A 274 -15.33 -13.86 48.28
C CYS A 274 -15.86 -14.22 46.88
N LEU A 275 -16.08 -13.23 46.02
CA LEU A 275 -16.43 -13.49 44.62
C LEU A 275 -15.16 -13.69 43.77
N VAL A 276 -15.21 -14.68 42.88
CA VAL A 276 -14.17 -14.97 41.88
C VAL A 276 -14.70 -14.54 40.52
N GLN A 277 -14.17 -13.44 39.99
CA GLN A 277 -14.55 -12.87 38.69
C GLN A 277 -13.69 -13.41 37.52
N ASP A 278 -12.68 -14.23 37.80
CA ASP A 278 -11.70 -14.78 36.85
C ASP A 278 -12.22 -15.99 36.02
N THR A 279 -13.50 -16.31 36.13
CA THR A 279 -14.17 -17.48 35.52
C THR A 279 -15.18 -17.04 34.46
N LYS A 280 -15.48 -17.89 33.46
CA LYS A 280 -16.43 -17.56 32.37
C LYS A 280 -17.86 -17.26 32.87
N LYS A 281 -18.21 -17.77 34.04
CA LYS A 281 -19.33 -17.34 34.88
C LYS A 281 -18.77 -17.07 36.27
N PRO A 282 -19.11 -15.96 36.94
CA PRO A 282 -18.62 -15.67 38.28
C PRO A 282 -18.85 -16.85 39.23
N SER A 283 -17.86 -17.14 40.05
CA SER A 283 -17.86 -18.25 41.01
C SER A 283 -17.73 -17.72 42.43
N LEU A 284 -18.30 -18.41 43.42
CA LEU A 284 -18.15 -18.03 44.83
C LEU A 284 -17.04 -18.86 45.48
N MET A 285 -16.05 -18.21 46.10
CA MET A 285 -15.06 -18.90 46.93
C MET A 285 -15.43 -18.71 48.41
N ALA A 286 -15.68 -19.79 49.13
CA ALA A 286 -15.71 -19.77 50.59
C ALA A 286 -14.34 -20.17 51.15
N VAL A 287 -13.92 -19.54 52.24
CA VAL A 287 -12.72 -19.92 52.99
C VAL A 287 -13.17 -20.61 54.27
N ALA A 288 -12.72 -21.84 54.47
CA ALA A 288 -12.94 -22.60 55.71
C ALA A 288 -11.96 -22.15 56.80
N LYS A 289 -12.28 -22.45 58.08
CA LYS A 289 -11.46 -22.05 59.23
C LYS A 289 -10.01 -22.52 59.10
N ASN A 290 -9.77 -23.72 58.59
CA ASN A 290 -8.42 -24.26 58.39
C ASN A 290 -7.61 -23.57 57.26
N GLY A 291 -8.21 -22.62 56.54
CA GLY A 291 -7.62 -21.90 55.40
C GLY A 291 -7.94 -22.52 54.04
N ASP A 292 -8.68 -23.63 53.97
CA ASP A 292 -9.06 -24.26 52.70
C ASP A 292 -10.03 -23.39 51.91
N ARG A 293 -9.88 -23.36 50.59
CA ARG A 293 -10.69 -22.56 49.67
C ARG A 293 -11.62 -23.46 48.86
N LEU A 294 -12.92 -23.34 49.13
CA LEU A 294 -13.99 -24.09 48.48
C LEU A 294 -14.63 -23.23 47.39
N PHE A 295 -14.54 -23.67 46.13
CA PHE A 295 -15.03 -22.95 44.97
C PHE A 295 -16.37 -23.52 44.51
N PHE A 296 -17.41 -22.69 44.56
CA PHE A 296 -18.78 -23.00 44.19
C PHE A 296 -19.16 -22.33 42.88
N GLN A 297 -19.89 -23.04 42.03
CA GLN A 297 -20.51 -22.49 40.83
C GLN A 297 -22.04 -22.62 40.94
N ASN A 298 -22.75 -21.55 40.60
CA ASN A 298 -24.20 -21.50 40.63
C ASN A 298 -24.76 -22.18 39.37
N GLU A 299 -25.18 -23.45 39.51
CA GLU A 299 -25.82 -24.24 38.46
C GLU A 299 -27.29 -24.42 38.81
N TYR A 300 -28.10 -23.37 38.61
CA TYR A 300 -29.53 -23.35 38.89
C TYR A 300 -30.22 -24.69 38.49
N PRO A 301 -30.84 -25.42 39.43
CA PRO A 301 -31.33 -24.95 40.74
C PRO A 301 -30.40 -25.16 41.96
N ASP A 302 -29.11 -25.51 41.79
CA ASP A 302 -28.19 -25.82 42.92
C ASP A 302 -26.87 -25.03 42.90
N LEU A 303 -26.41 -24.58 44.07
CA LEU A 303 -25.05 -24.10 44.30
C LEU A 303 -24.11 -25.29 44.52
N LYS A 304 -23.28 -25.62 43.53
CA LYS A 304 -22.44 -26.84 43.55
C LYS A 304 -20.98 -26.51 43.85
N LEU A 305 -20.41 -27.23 44.81
CA LEU A 305 -18.96 -27.27 45.02
C LEU A 305 -18.30 -27.92 43.80
N LYS A 306 -17.40 -27.19 43.14
CA LYS A 306 -16.65 -27.64 41.96
C LYS A 306 -15.25 -28.13 42.31
N PHE A 307 -14.58 -27.39 43.19
CA PHE A 307 -13.17 -27.60 43.51
C PHE A 307 -12.87 -27.14 44.94
N THR A 308 -11.97 -27.85 45.63
CA THR A 308 -11.47 -27.45 46.95
C THR A 308 -9.95 -27.42 46.89
N ARG A 309 -9.35 -26.31 47.31
CA ARG A 309 -7.90 -26.20 47.45
C ARG A 309 -7.52 -26.11 48.91
N THR A 310 -6.69 -27.06 49.34
CA THR A 310 -6.13 -27.09 50.70
C THR A 310 -5.24 -25.88 50.97
N ALA A 311 -5.21 -25.40 52.22
CA ALA A 311 -4.28 -24.38 52.67
C ALA A 311 -2.80 -24.79 52.44
N PRO A 312 -1.87 -23.84 52.20
CA PRO A 312 -0.44 -24.14 52.15
C PRO A 312 0.10 -24.43 53.56
N SER A 313 1.04 -25.36 53.68
CA SER A 313 1.62 -25.77 54.98
C SER A 313 2.45 -24.65 55.62
N LEU A 314 1.94 -24.05 56.70
CA LEU A 314 2.66 -23.02 57.45
C LEU A 314 3.99 -23.53 58.07
N PRO A 315 5.04 -22.68 58.12
CA PRO A 315 6.31 -23.03 58.74
C PRO A 315 6.19 -23.09 60.27
N GLY A 316 6.26 -24.31 60.80
CA GLY A 316 6.14 -24.65 62.22
C GLY A 316 7.04 -25.83 62.62
N SER A 317 6.87 -26.33 63.84
CA SER A 317 7.69 -27.44 64.34
C SER A 317 7.35 -28.76 63.64
N ILE A 318 8.34 -29.41 63.04
CA ILE A 318 8.22 -30.67 62.27
C ILE A 318 7.51 -31.77 63.08
N LEU A 319 7.63 -31.76 64.41
CA LEU A 319 7.05 -32.77 65.32
C LEU A 319 5.60 -32.48 65.75
N PHE A 320 5.08 -31.27 65.51
CA PHE A 320 3.77 -30.82 66.00
C PHE A 320 2.92 -30.11 64.94
N ASN A 321 3.37 -30.11 63.68
CA ASN A 321 2.75 -29.32 62.61
C ASN A 321 1.33 -29.80 62.26
N ASP A 322 1.02 -31.07 62.53
CA ASP A 322 -0.29 -31.71 62.32
C ASP A 322 -1.15 -31.75 63.60
N LEU A 323 -0.61 -31.29 64.74
CA LEU A 323 -1.24 -31.29 66.07
C LEU A 323 -1.69 -29.89 66.52
N THR A 324 -1.67 -28.92 65.62
CA THR A 324 -1.95 -27.52 65.91
C THR A 324 -2.90 -26.96 64.86
N ASP A 325 -4.15 -26.73 65.29
CA ASP A 325 -5.20 -26.17 64.44
C ASP A 325 -4.76 -24.83 63.83
N GLN A 326 -5.15 -24.63 62.57
CA GLN A 326 -4.95 -23.39 61.84
C GLN A 326 -6.29 -22.66 61.75
N HIS A 327 -6.30 -21.35 61.95
CA HIS A 327 -7.50 -20.53 61.86
C HIS A 327 -7.28 -19.33 60.92
N ALA A 328 -8.16 -19.15 59.94
CA ALA A 328 -8.12 -18.02 59.02
C ALA A 328 -8.78 -16.78 59.65
N ASP A 329 -7.99 -15.80 60.07
CA ASP A 329 -8.51 -14.63 60.81
C ASP A 329 -9.13 -13.57 59.87
N ILE A 330 -8.52 -13.36 58.70
CA ILE A 330 -8.95 -12.41 57.64
C ILE A 330 -8.54 -13.01 56.30
N SER A 331 -9.42 -13.02 55.30
CA SER A 331 -9.09 -13.39 53.92
C SER A 331 -9.55 -12.35 52.91
N PHE A 332 -8.79 -12.23 51.82
CA PHE A 332 -9.00 -11.32 50.69
C PHE A 332 -8.73 -12.07 49.39
N TYR A 333 -9.52 -11.77 48.36
CA TYR A 333 -9.32 -12.28 47.01
C TYR A 333 -9.60 -11.17 46.00
N GLN A 334 -8.71 -10.99 45.02
CA GLN A 334 -8.92 -10.11 43.87
C GLN A 334 -8.12 -10.65 42.69
N GLN A 335 -8.80 -10.96 41.59
CA GLN A 335 -8.20 -11.24 40.29
C GLN A 335 -7.03 -12.26 40.32
N GLY A 336 -7.29 -13.51 40.74
CA GLY A 336 -6.25 -14.55 40.86
C GLY A 336 -5.19 -14.37 41.97
N ILE A 337 -5.25 -13.29 42.76
CA ILE A 337 -4.47 -13.15 44.00
C ILE A 337 -5.36 -13.48 45.20
N PHE A 338 -4.84 -14.35 46.08
CA PHE A 338 -5.41 -14.65 47.39
C PHE A 338 -4.45 -14.18 48.49
N ALA A 339 -4.99 -13.53 49.51
CA ALA A 339 -4.24 -13.12 50.70
C ALA A 339 -5.04 -13.51 51.95
N SER A 340 -4.39 -14.14 52.93
CA SER A 340 -5.03 -14.49 54.20
C SER A 340 -4.08 -14.34 55.37
N ILE A 341 -4.60 -13.91 56.50
CA ILE A 341 -3.97 -14.15 57.80
C ILE A 341 -4.38 -15.55 58.22
N LEU A 342 -3.41 -16.40 58.53
CA LEU A 342 -3.63 -17.69 59.19
C LEU A 342 -2.94 -17.65 60.56
N SER A 343 -3.70 -17.83 61.64
CA SER A 343 -3.17 -18.08 62.97
C SER A 343 -2.88 -19.58 63.14
N LYS A 344 -1.77 -19.89 63.81
CA LYS A 344 -1.37 -21.25 64.19
C LYS A 344 -0.75 -21.22 65.58
N SER A 345 -1.44 -21.82 66.55
CA SER A 345 -1.20 -21.53 67.99
C SER A 345 -1.23 -20.01 68.23
N GLU A 346 -0.30 -19.45 69.01
CA GLU A 346 -0.24 -18.00 69.33
C GLU A 346 0.36 -17.13 68.20
N LYS A 347 0.70 -17.69 67.04
CA LYS A 347 1.39 -16.98 65.95
C LYS A 347 0.47 -16.70 64.77
N HIS A 348 0.45 -15.46 64.30
CA HIS A 348 -0.20 -15.06 63.05
C HIS A 348 0.80 -15.06 61.88
N TYR A 349 0.38 -15.55 60.72
CA TYR A 349 1.15 -15.57 59.49
C TYR A 349 0.36 -14.90 58.37
N LEU A 350 0.99 -13.98 57.65
CA LEU A 350 0.47 -13.51 56.36
C LEU A 350 0.84 -14.55 55.30
N VAL A 351 -0.17 -15.10 54.62
CA VAL A 351 -0.03 -15.94 53.44
C VAL A 351 -0.54 -15.17 52.23
N LEU A 352 0.32 -14.99 51.24
CA LEU A 352 -0.04 -14.45 49.93
C LEU A 352 0.17 -15.56 48.89
N SER A 353 -0.79 -15.75 47.98
CA SER A 353 -0.59 -16.62 46.82
C SER A 353 -1.10 -15.97 45.54
N SER A 354 -0.33 -16.12 44.47
CA SER A 354 -0.72 -15.71 43.13
C SER A 354 -0.88 -16.96 42.28
N THR A 355 -2.00 -17.06 41.55
CA THR A 355 -2.04 -17.93 40.38
C THR A 355 -0.97 -17.51 39.39
N SER A 356 -0.26 -18.49 38.84
CA SER A 356 0.87 -18.34 37.94
C SER A 356 0.82 -19.47 36.91
N PHE A 357 1.46 -19.28 35.76
CA PHE A 357 1.38 -20.20 34.63
C PHE A 357 2.60 -21.11 34.60
N ALA A 358 2.39 -22.41 34.38
CA ALA A 358 3.44 -23.37 34.07
C ALA A 358 3.13 -24.11 32.76
N SER A 359 4.09 -24.12 31.84
CA SER A 359 4.01 -24.85 30.58
C SER A 359 5.22 -25.75 30.46
N SER A 360 5.02 -27.05 30.68
CA SER A 360 5.97 -28.04 30.16
C SER A 360 5.91 -28.05 28.62
N VAL A 361 6.96 -28.56 27.97
CA VAL A 361 7.07 -28.56 26.51
C VAL A 361 6.09 -29.54 25.83
N GLU A 362 5.53 -30.50 26.57
CA GLU A 362 4.78 -31.64 26.02
C GLU A 362 3.34 -31.80 26.56
N THR A 363 2.90 -30.95 27.50
CA THR A 363 1.57 -31.07 28.14
C THR A 363 0.69 -29.83 27.94
N LYS A 364 -0.61 -29.98 28.22
CA LYS A 364 -1.48 -28.81 28.47
C LYS A 364 -0.84 -27.87 29.50
N PRO A 365 -1.09 -26.54 29.43
CA PRO A 365 -0.68 -25.61 30.46
C PRO A 365 -1.39 -25.91 31.78
N VAL A 366 -0.68 -25.73 32.89
CA VAL A 366 -1.18 -25.94 34.24
C VAL A 366 -1.02 -24.63 35.01
N LEU A 367 -2.08 -24.16 35.68
CA LEU A 367 -1.93 -23.05 36.62
C LEU A 367 -1.40 -23.60 37.95
N VAL A 368 -0.33 -22.98 38.43
CA VAL A 368 0.36 -23.31 39.68
C VAL A 368 0.28 -22.07 40.57
N GLU A 369 0.15 -22.23 41.89
CA GLU A 369 0.22 -21.08 42.79
C GLU A 369 1.61 -20.96 43.39
N ASP A 370 2.19 -19.77 43.21
CA ASP A 370 3.33 -19.31 43.98
C ASP A 370 2.84 -18.83 45.35
N VAL A 371 3.52 -19.25 46.43
CA VAL A 371 3.16 -18.89 47.81
C VAL A 371 4.29 -18.12 48.47
N TYR A 372 3.95 -16.99 49.07
CA TYR A 372 4.77 -16.27 50.04
C TYR A 372 4.14 -16.39 51.42
N SER A 373 4.95 -16.68 52.45
CA SER A 373 4.46 -16.71 53.83
C SER A 373 5.43 -15.97 54.76
N LYS A 374 4.89 -15.11 55.63
CA LYS A 374 5.66 -14.33 56.61
C LYS A 374 4.96 -14.34 57.97
N GLN A 375 5.69 -14.67 59.03
CA GLN A 375 5.20 -14.49 60.40
C GLN A 375 5.03 -12.98 60.70
N LEU A 376 3.91 -12.61 61.31
CA LEU A 376 3.58 -11.23 61.68
C LEU A 376 3.96 -10.95 63.15
N ASP A 377 4.50 -9.76 63.40
CA ASP A 377 4.73 -9.24 64.76
C ASP A 377 3.56 -8.38 65.28
N ASP A 378 2.78 -7.80 64.36
CA ASP A 378 1.61 -6.96 64.66
C ASP A 378 0.30 -7.66 64.25
N LYS A 379 -0.79 -7.31 64.94
CA LYS A 379 -2.14 -7.57 64.42
C LYS A 379 -2.38 -6.76 63.14
N VAL A 380 -2.78 -7.45 62.07
CA VAL A 380 -3.34 -6.83 60.86
C VAL A 380 -4.87 -6.73 61.00
N TRP A 381 -5.44 -5.60 60.59
CA TRP A 381 -6.86 -5.26 60.69
C TRP A 381 -7.62 -5.42 59.36
N SER A 382 -6.94 -5.28 58.24
CA SER A 382 -7.52 -5.36 56.89
C SER A 382 -6.44 -5.57 55.84
N ILE A 383 -6.83 -6.12 54.68
CA ILE A 383 -5.99 -6.35 53.50
C ILE A 383 -6.73 -5.82 52.28
N ILE A 384 -6.04 -5.08 51.41
CA ILE A 384 -6.55 -4.63 50.10
C ILE A 384 -5.47 -4.75 49.02
N GLU A 385 -5.90 -4.72 47.77
CA GLU A 385 -5.04 -4.34 46.64
C GLU A 385 -5.25 -2.85 46.32
N GLU A 386 -4.17 -2.12 46.02
CA GLU A 386 -4.25 -0.71 45.64
C GLU A 386 -4.65 -0.56 44.17
N GLU A 387 -5.95 -0.47 43.91
CA GLU A 387 -6.46 -0.21 42.55
C GLU A 387 -6.07 1.21 42.10
N LYS A 388 -5.34 1.29 40.98
CA LYS A 388 -5.07 2.55 40.26
C LYS A 388 -5.92 2.70 39.00
N GLU A 389 -6.28 1.58 38.38
CA GLU A 389 -7.18 1.48 37.23
C GLU A 389 -7.94 0.16 37.32
N ARG A 390 -9.26 0.15 37.08
CA ARG A 390 -10.03 -1.10 37.01
C ARG A 390 -9.63 -1.88 35.76
N ARG A 391 -8.89 -2.97 35.95
CA ARG A 391 -8.49 -3.87 34.85
C ARG A 391 -9.58 -4.91 34.61
N GLU A 392 -9.91 -5.15 33.34
CA GLU A 392 -10.43 -6.45 32.90
C GLU A 392 -9.30 -7.48 32.98
N PHE A 393 -9.05 -7.99 34.19
CA PHE A 393 -8.08 -9.06 34.40
C PHE A 393 -8.66 -10.39 33.92
N ILE A 394 -8.34 -10.71 32.67
CA ILE A 394 -8.51 -12.05 32.14
C ILE A 394 -7.19 -12.80 32.37
N LEU A 395 -7.25 -13.99 32.98
CA LEU A 395 -6.14 -14.93 33.06
C LEU A 395 -5.72 -15.35 31.63
N LYS A 396 -4.67 -14.68 31.14
CA LYS A 396 -4.04 -14.96 29.85
C LYS A 396 -3.04 -16.09 30.01
N ALA A 397 -2.88 -16.92 28.99
CA ALA A 397 -1.98 -18.09 28.96
C ALA A 397 -0.48 -17.72 28.88
N VAL A 398 -0.10 -16.55 29.41
CA VAL A 398 1.03 -15.74 28.94
C VAL A 398 1.54 -14.84 30.06
N LEU A 399 2.86 -14.61 30.06
CA LEU A 399 3.56 -13.75 31.01
C LEU A 399 3.05 -12.30 30.98
N GLU A 400 2.83 -11.71 32.16
CA GLU A 400 2.48 -10.30 32.31
C GLU A 400 3.57 -9.39 31.68
N PRO A 401 3.24 -8.51 30.70
CA PRO A 401 4.21 -7.58 30.12
C PRO A 401 4.83 -6.66 31.18
N PHE A 402 6.11 -6.31 31.04
CA PHE A 402 6.83 -5.44 31.98
C PHE A 402 6.26 -4.01 32.07
N THR A 403 5.54 -3.56 31.03
CA THR A 403 4.78 -2.29 31.05
C THR A 403 3.54 -2.34 31.95
N THR A 404 3.10 -3.52 32.42
CA THR A 404 1.99 -3.60 33.39
C THR A 404 2.45 -3.13 34.77
N PRO A 405 1.74 -2.19 35.43
CA PRO A 405 2.11 -1.75 36.77
C PRO A 405 2.06 -2.93 37.77
N ARG A 406 3.17 -3.15 38.50
CA ARG A 406 3.28 -4.16 39.58
C ARG A 406 2.09 -4.07 40.52
N ARG A 407 1.42 -5.20 40.76
CA ARG A 407 0.29 -5.33 41.68
C ARG A 407 0.76 -5.13 43.13
N GLN A 408 0.01 -4.33 43.89
CA GLN A 408 0.42 -3.81 45.20
C GLN A 408 -0.62 -4.19 46.25
N ILE A 409 -0.25 -5.05 47.20
CA ILE A 409 -1.11 -5.48 48.31
C ILE A 409 -0.71 -4.68 49.55
N SER A 410 -1.67 -4.01 50.16
CA SER A 410 -1.46 -3.22 51.38
C SER A 410 -2.18 -3.88 52.56
N THR A 411 -1.44 -4.10 53.66
CA THR A 411 -1.98 -4.61 54.93
C THR A 411 -1.97 -3.52 56.00
N LEU A 412 -3.03 -3.46 56.80
CA LEU A 412 -3.23 -2.42 57.80
C LEU A 412 -2.83 -2.92 59.20
N THR A 413 -1.70 -2.47 59.71
CA THR A 413 -1.18 -2.84 61.04
C THR A 413 -1.51 -1.80 62.10
N THR A 414 -1.22 -2.11 63.37
CA THR A 414 -1.18 -1.16 64.49
C THR A 414 -0.18 -0.01 64.29
N ARG A 415 0.88 -0.20 63.49
CA ARG A 415 1.98 0.78 63.31
C ARG A 415 1.89 1.60 62.02
N GLY A 416 1.06 1.18 61.07
CA GLY A 416 0.95 1.80 59.74
C GLY A 416 0.44 0.84 58.65
N VAL A 417 0.61 1.23 57.39
CA VAL A 417 0.30 0.40 56.22
C VAL A 417 1.57 -0.26 55.69
N VAL A 418 1.58 -1.59 55.53
CA VAL A 418 2.71 -2.34 54.96
C VAL A 418 2.38 -2.76 53.53
N ARG A 419 3.19 -2.31 52.57
CA ARG A 419 3.08 -2.66 51.14
C ARG A 419 3.89 -3.89 50.80
N TYR A 420 3.24 -4.86 50.16
CA TYR A 420 3.83 -6.01 49.50
C TYR A 420 3.64 -5.88 47.98
N TYR A 421 4.68 -6.09 47.21
CA TYR A 421 4.59 -6.11 45.74
C TYR A 421 4.64 -7.55 45.24
N LYS A 422 3.76 -7.90 44.28
CA LYS A 422 3.95 -9.08 43.44
C LYS A 422 5.23 -8.90 42.65
N GLN A 423 6.14 -9.87 42.71
CA GLN A 423 7.40 -9.79 41.97
C GLN A 423 7.15 -9.99 40.46
N HIS A 424 7.87 -9.24 39.60
CA HIS A 424 7.79 -9.43 38.17
C HIS A 424 8.66 -10.62 37.74
N ILE A 425 8.28 -11.36 36.70
CA ILE A 425 9.04 -12.54 36.27
C ILE A 425 10.46 -12.19 35.79
N ALA A 426 10.69 -10.96 35.31
CA ALA A 426 12.03 -10.46 35.02
C ALA A 426 12.91 -10.39 36.29
N ASP A 427 12.36 -9.98 37.44
CA ASP A 427 13.09 -9.98 38.72
C ASP A 427 13.40 -11.41 39.22
N TYR A 428 12.63 -12.43 38.80
CA TYR A 428 12.90 -13.83 39.09
C TYR A 428 14.01 -14.38 38.18
N LEU A 429 13.98 -14.11 36.88
CA LEU A 429 15.06 -14.49 35.96
C LEU A 429 16.38 -13.77 36.30
N GLU A 430 16.34 -12.49 36.68
CA GLU A 430 17.52 -11.74 37.11
C GLU A 430 18.18 -12.42 38.33
N ARG A 431 17.40 -12.80 39.35
CA ARG A 431 17.93 -13.57 40.51
C ARG A 431 18.45 -14.95 40.12
N ALA A 432 17.77 -15.67 39.23
CA ALA A 432 18.22 -16.98 38.76
C ALA A 432 19.57 -16.89 38.02
N LEU A 433 19.76 -15.86 37.18
CA LEU A 433 21.00 -15.58 36.45
C LEU A 433 22.13 -15.01 37.31
N GLN A 434 21.81 -14.29 38.39
CA GLN A 434 22.80 -13.86 39.40
C GLN A 434 23.24 -14.99 40.33
N SER A 435 22.50 -16.11 40.37
CA SER A 435 22.83 -17.25 41.23
C SER A 435 23.98 -18.08 40.65
N VAL A 436 24.88 -18.56 41.51
CA VAL A 436 26.06 -19.35 41.13
C VAL A 436 25.69 -20.78 40.68
N SER A 437 24.42 -21.19 40.79
CA SER A 437 23.96 -22.55 40.50
C SER A 437 23.03 -22.58 39.28
N PRO A 438 23.37 -23.33 38.21
CA PRO A 438 22.52 -23.41 37.01
C PRO A 438 21.16 -24.08 37.27
N VAL A 439 20.96 -24.69 38.45
CA VAL A 439 19.69 -25.29 38.86
C VAL A 439 18.54 -24.27 38.88
N TYR A 440 18.80 -23.01 39.24
CA TYR A 440 17.74 -21.99 39.27
C TYR A 440 17.29 -21.58 37.87
N LEU A 441 18.22 -21.43 36.92
CA LEU A 441 17.89 -21.19 35.51
C LEU A 441 17.14 -22.39 34.93
N HIS A 442 17.59 -23.62 35.20
CA HIS A 442 16.92 -24.81 34.69
C HIS A 442 15.51 -24.99 35.25
N LYS A 443 15.27 -24.66 36.53
CA LYS A 443 13.91 -24.59 37.12
C LYS A 443 13.02 -23.57 36.40
N PHE A 444 13.57 -22.40 36.08
CA PHE A 444 12.85 -21.37 35.31
C PHE A 444 12.49 -21.89 33.91
N GLU A 445 13.43 -22.50 33.19
CA GLU A 445 13.22 -23.07 31.85
C GLU A 445 12.22 -24.23 31.85
N GLN A 446 12.26 -25.13 32.84
CA GLN A 446 11.28 -26.22 32.99
C GLN A 446 9.85 -25.70 33.20
N ARG A 447 9.71 -24.53 33.84
CA ARG A 447 8.42 -23.96 34.23
C ARG A 447 7.79 -23.10 33.14
N TYR A 448 8.57 -22.26 32.47
CA TYR A 448 8.08 -21.29 31.49
C TYR A 448 8.45 -21.64 30.03
N GLY A 449 9.42 -22.52 29.83
CA GLY A 449 9.95 -22.87 28.52
C GLY A 449 11.13 -21.98 28.08
N VAL A 450 12.02 -22.55 27.27
CA VAL A 450 13.27 -21.88 26.84
C VAL A 450 13.01 -20.62 26.00
N ILE A 451 11.95 -20.61 25.18
CA ILE A 451 11.57 -19.45 24.34
C ILE A 451 11.09 -18.28 25.21
N GLU A 452 10.25 -18.53 26.22
CA GLU A 452 9.81 -17.50 27.18
C GLU A 452 10.98 -17.00 28.03
N THR A 453 11.90 -17.89 28.43
CA THR A 453 13.15 -17.53 29.11
C THR A 453 14.01 -16.60 28.26
N CYS A 454 14.12 -16.88 26.95
CA CYS A 454 14.81 -16.02 25.99
C CYS A 454 14.10 -14.67 25.80
N TYR A 455 12.76 -14.63 25.74
CA TYR A 455 11.98 -13.39 25.72
C TYR A 455 12.24 -12.51 26.96
N VAL A 456 12.20 -13.08 28.16
CA VAL A 456 12.46 -12.34 29.41
C VAL A 456 13.92 -11.89 29.48
N ALA A 457 14.87 -12.65 28.91
CA ALA A 457 16.26 -12.22 28.79
C ALA A 457 16.42 -10.99 27.87
N HIS A 458 15.77 -10.95 26.70
CA HIS A 458 15.74 -9.76 25.83
C HIS A 458 15.17 -8.54 26.57
N LEU A 459 14.11 -8.75 27.35
CA LEU A 459 13.48 -7.70 28.14
C LEU A 459 14.40 -7.15 29.25
N LEU A 460 15.16 -8.02 29.92
CA LEU A 460 16.18 -7.62 30.91
C LEU A 460 17.38 -6.91 30.25
N ALA A 461 17.82 -7.37 29.08
CA ALA A 461 18.89 -6.75 28.30
C ALA A 461 18.52 -5.34 27.80
N CYS A 462 17.26 -5.13 27.40
CA CYS A 462 16.74 -3.82 27.00
C CYS A 462 16.33 -2.91 28.18
N SER A 463 16.44 -3.38 29.43
CA SER A 463 16.12 -2.57 30.61
C SER A 463 17.18 -1.46 30.85
N PRO A 464 16.84 -0.37 31.55
CA PRO A 464 17.81 0.68 31.91
C PRO A 464 18.99 0.22 32.78
N ARG A 465 19.01 -1.03 33.24
CA ARG A 465 20.10 -1.66 34.00
C ARG A 465 21.01 -2.56 33.16
N GLN A 466 20.61 -2.91 31.93
CA GLN A 466 21.36 -3.75 30.96
C GLN A 466 22.09 -4.95 31.63
N THR A 467 21.33 -5.90 32.19
CA THR A 467 21.90 -7.00 32.99
C THR A 467 22.85 -7.90 32.16
N PRO A 468 24.17 -7.98 32.45
CA PRO A 468 25.12 -8.67 31.57
C PRO A 468 24.83 -10.16 31.38
N HIS A 469 24.46 -10.86 32.46
CA HIS A 469 24.15 -12.29 32.42
C HIS A 469 22.98 -12.65 31.47
N ALA A 470 22.03 -11.73 31.26
CA ALA A 470 20.96 -11.93 30.28
C ALA A 470 21.45 -11.74 28.83
N ILE A 471 22.36 -10.80 28.60
CA ILE A 471 22.99 -10.57 27.29
C ILE A 471 23.84 -11.78 26.88
N ASP A 472 24.59 -12.36 27.83
CA ASP A 472 25.37 -13.57 27.59
C ASP A 472 24.47 -14.79 27.34
N LEU A 473 23.32 -14.90 28.02
CA LEU A 473 22.31 -15.93 27.72
C LEU A 473 21.73 -15.78 26.30
N ILE A 474 21.40 -14.55 25.86
CA ILE A 474 20.93 -14.29 24.49
C ILE A 474 21.98 -14.72 23.47
N ARG A 475 23.26 -14.38 23.68
CA ARG A 475 24.37 -14.74 22.76
C ARG A 475 24.60 -16.26 22.67
N GLN A 476 24.23 -17.03 23.69
CA GLN A 476 24.42 -18.49 23.76
C GLN A 476 23.14 -19.29 23.41
N SER A 477 21.99 -18.64 23.28
CA SER A 477 20.71 -19.34 23.12
C SER A 477 20.46 -19.82 21.68
N ILE A 478 20.19 -21.12 21.51
CA ILE A 478 19.81 -21.70 20.21
C ILE A 478 18.44 -21.18 19.74
N VAL A 479 17.56 -20.75 20.65
CA VAL A 479 16.21 -20.22 20.33
C VAL A 479 16.16 -18.69 20.25
N GLN A 480 17.30 -18.03 20.06
CA GLN A 480 17.42 -16.56 20.01
C GLN A 480 16.39 -15.91 19.08
N GLN A 481 16.20 -16.43 17.87
CA GLN A 481 15.30 -15.85 16.86
C GLN A 481 13.82 -15.91 17.27
N ASP A 482 13.35 -17.03 17.83
CA ASP A 482 11.96 -17.15 18.29
C ASP A 482 11.71 -16.38 19.61
N GLY A 483 12.71 -16.28 20.50
CA GLY A 483 12.64 -15.44 21.69
C GLY A 483 12.60 -13.94 21.38
N LEU A 484 13.40 -13.50 20.40
CA LEU A 484 13.38 -12.14 19.85
C LEU A 484 12.05 -11.82 19.16
N LEU A 485 11.52 -12.76 18.37
CA LEU A 485 10.23 -12.60 17.69
C LEU A 485 9.06 -12.52 18.69
N LEU A 486 9.14 -13.25 19.81
CA LEU A 486 8.18 -13.17 20.89
C LEU A 486 8.25 -11.82 21.65
N TYR A 487 9.46 -11.30 21.87
CA TYR A 487 9.67 -9.94 22.39
C TYR A 487 9.05 -8.88 21.46
N PHE A 488 9.38 -8.95 20.16
CA PHE A 488 8.83 -8.06 19.14
C PHE A 488 7.30 -8.11 19.10
N ALA A 489 6.70 -9.30 18.97
CA ALA A 489 5.26 -9.52 18.86
C ALA A 489 4.47 -8.93 20.05
N ARG A 490 5.03 -9.02 21.27
CA ARG A 490 4.40 -8.48 22.48
C ARG A 490 4.53 -6.96 22.59
N LEU A 491 5.65 -6.39 22.15
CA LEU A 491 5.87 -4.95 22.11
C LEU A 491 4.97 -4.27 21.06
N VAL A 492 4.89 -4.79 19.84
CA VAL A 492 4.07 -4.20 18.76
C VAL A 492 2.57 -4.50 18.90
N LYS A 493 2.16 -5.34 19.87
CA LYS A 493 0.78 -5.87 20.01
C LYS A 493 -0.33 -4.82 19.91
N GLY A 494 -0.09 -3.62 20.45
CA GLY A 494 -1.03 -2.49 20.47
C GLY A 494 -1.12 -1.67 19.18
N ILE A 495 -0.17 -1.81 18.24
CA ILE A 495 -0.16 -1.10 16.95
C ILE A 495 -0.31 -2.03 15.74
N TRP A 496 0.15 -3.29 15.84
CA TRP A 496 0.35 -4.19 14.70
C TRP A 496 -0.87 -4.40 13.81
N THR A 497 -2.08 -4.46 14.40
CA THR A 497 -3.35 -4.69 13.67
C THR A 497 -4.28 -3.48 13.70
N ALA A 498 -3.76 -2.28 13.96
CA ALA A 498 -4.52 -1.05 13.83
C ALA A 498 -4.55 -0.63 12.34
N ASP A 499 -5.69 -0.08 11.90
CA ASP A 499 -5.86 0.48 10.55
C ASP A 499 -5.30 1.91 10.53
N ILE A 500 -4.26 2.14 9.72
CA ILE A 500 -3.56 3.42 9.61
C ILE A 500 -4.50 4.57 9.17
N LYS A 501 -5.59 4.25 8.45
CA LYS A 501 -6.53 5.20 7.86
C LYS A 501 -7.67 5.57 8.81
N SER A 502 -8.27 4.58 9.48
CA SER A 502 -9.49 4.77 10.29
C SER A 502 -9.21 4.95 11.79
N GLU A 503 -8.20 4.27 12.34
CA GLU A 503 -7.75 4.46 13.72
C GLU A 503 -6.48 5.30 13.74
N LYS A 504 -6.59 6.61 14.01
CA LYS A 504 -5.42 7.49 14.19
C LYS A 504 -4.65 7.07 15.44
N ILE A 505 -3.68 6.16 15.26
CA ILE A 505 -2.85 5.60 16.33
C ILE A 505 -2.19 6.77 17.08
N PRO A 506 -2.36 6.90 18.41
CA PRO A 506 -1.75 8.00 19.16
C PRO A 506 -0.23 8.02 18.94
N LYS A 507 0.30 9.18 18.50
CA LYS A 507 1.73 9.35 18.15
C LYS A 507 2.65 8.90 19.30
N ASP A 508 2.22 9.16 20.55
CA ASP A 508 2.94 8.77 21.76
C ASP A 508 3.15 7.25 21.86
N LYS A 509 2.15 6.44 21.46
CA LYS A 509 2.26 4.95 21.45
C LYS A 509 3.18 4.44 20.35
N LEU A 510 3.19 5.10 19.19
CA LEU A 510 4.12 4.79 18.10
C LEU A 510 5.56 5.10 18.54
N LEU A 511 5.79 6.26 19.15
CA LEU A 511 7.09 6.67 19.68
C LEU A 511 7.55 5.77 20.85
N GLU A 512 6.65 5.39 21.77
CA GLU A 512 6.95 4.44 22.85
C GLU A 512 7.46 3.10 22.29
N VAL A 513 6.78 2.53 21.28
CA VAL A 513 7.25 1.31 20.62
C VAL A 513 8.58 1.53 19.91
N GLN A 514 8.76 2.67 19.23
CA GLN A 514 9.98 2.96 18.49
C GLN A 514 11.21 3.09 19.40
N GLU A 515 11.11 3.76 20.54
CA GLU A 515 12.24 3.93 21.47
C GLU A 515 12.67 2.62 22.12
N HIS A 516 11.72 1.72 22.43
CA HIS A 516 12.03 0.36 22.88
C HIS A 516 12.73 -0.47 21.78
N LEU A 517 12.28 -0.38 20.52
CA LEU A 517 12.93 -1.06 19.39
C LEU A 517 14.33 -0.47 19.09
N LYS A 518 14.51 0.86 19.16
CA LYS A 518 15.81 1.53 19.06
C LYS A 518 16.77 1.11 20.18
N THR A 519 16.26 0.92 21.40
CA THR A 519 17.03 0.40 22.54
C THR A 519 17.48 -1.05 22.33
N LEU A 520 16.60 -1.91 21.80
CA LEU A 520 16.94 -3.29 21.42
C LEU A 520 18.09 -3.31 20.38
N VAL A 521 17.99 -2.47 19.34
CA VAL A 521 19.02 -2.36 18.29
C VAL A 521 20.36 -1.87 18.86
N SER A 522 20.36 -0.86 19.74
CA SER A 522 21.60 -0.35 20.33
C SER A 522 22.27 -1.37 21.26
N VAL A 523 21.51 -2.15 22.04
CA VAL A 523 22.04 -3.27 22.86
C VAL A 523 22.68 -4.35 21.98
N TYR A 524 22.04 -4.73 20.87
CA TYR A 524 22.60 -5.70 19.91
C TYR A 524 23.94 -5.24 19.34
N GLN A 525 24.03 -3.96 18.93
CA GLN A 525 25.25 -3.37 18.37
C GLN A 525 26.35 -3.23 19.43
N GLN A 526 26.02 -2.69 20.62
CA GLN A 526 26.95 -2.45 21.72
C GLN A 526 27.59 -3.74 22.23
N HIS A 527 26.83 -4.83 22.31
CA HIS A 527 27.29 -6.11 22.88
C HIS A 527 27.63 -7.18 21.82
N GLN A 528 27.66 -6.80 20.53
CA GLN A 528 28.01 -7.67 19.41
C GLN A 528 27.21 -8.98 19.43
N ILE A 529 25.90 -8.86 19.62
CA ILE A 529 24.97 -9.99 19.61
C ILE A 529 24.71 -10.39 18.14
N PRO A 530 24.76 -11.68 17.76
CA PRO A 530 24.44 -12.13 16.42
C PRO A 530 23.08 -11.61 15.94
N THR A 531 23.08 -10.93 14.79
CA THR A 531 21.86 -10.45 14.12
C THR A 531 21.14 -11.62 13.47
N THR A 532 19.82 -11.66 13.59
CA THR A 532 18.93 -12.61 12.91
C THR A 532 17.98 -11.85 11.98
N ASP A 533 17.32 -12.53 11.05
CA ASP A 533 16.39 -11.90 10.07
C ASP A 533 15.26 -11.08 10.74
N VAL A 534 14.91 -11.42 11.99
CA VAL A 534 13.92 -10.69 12.79
C VAL A 534 14.43 -9.29 13.19
N MET A 535 15.74 -9.07 13.25
CA MET A 535 16.30 -7.72 13.43
C MET A 535 16.09 -6.83 12.20
N ASP A 536 16.01 -7.38 10.98
CA ASP A 536 15.64 -6.56 9.82
C ASP A 536 14.15 -6.20 9.85
N LEU A 537 13.27 -7.06 10.38
CA LEU A 537 11.86 -6.72 10.63
C LEU A 537 11.75 -5.63 11.72
N VAL A 538 12.56 -5.69 12.77
CA VAL A 538 12.69 -4.64 13.79
C VAL A 538 13.09 -3.31 13.14
N MET A 539 14.12 -3.31 12.29
CA MET A 539 14.56 -2.10 11.57
C MET A 539 13.46 -1.55 10.64
N ALA A 540 12.86 -2.40 9.79
CA ALA A 540 11.76 -1.99 8.92
C ALA A 540 10.57 -1.41 9.69
N THR A 541 10.29 -1.94 10.90
CA THR A 541 9.27 -1.40 11.81
C THR A 541 9.66 -0.03 12.37
N ILE A 542 10.91 0.16 12.80
CA ILE A 542 11.41 1.48 13.25
C ILE A 542 11.27 2.51 12.13
N GLU A 543 11.74 2.19 10.92
CA GLU A 543 11.69 3.09 9.76
C GLU A 543 10.24 3.40 9.33
N SER A 544 9.34 2.42 9.43
CA SER A 544 7.90 2.61 9.15
C SER A 544 7.21 3.51 10.18
N ILE A 545 7.59 3.39 11.46
CA ILE A 545 7.10 4.31 12.50
C ILE A 545 7.63 5.73 12.24
N SER A 546 8.91 5.89 11.87
CA SER A 546 9.46 7.22 11.51
C SER A 546 8.67 7.84 10.36
N LEU A 547 8.36 7.10 9.30
CA LEU A 547 7.58 7.58 8.16
C LEU A 547 6.15 8.00 8.54
N ILE A 548 5.44 7.22 9.36
CA ILE A 548 4.06 7.56 9.79
C ILE A 548 4.08 8.76 10.74
N CYS A 549 4.97 8.79 11.73
CA CYS A 549 5.12 9.91 12.66
C CYS A 549 5.48 11.22 11.95
N PHE A 550 6.26 11.17 10.87
CA PHE A 550 6.62 12.32 10.04
C PHE A 550 5.45 12.80 9.17
N THR A 551 4.66 11.90 8.58
CA THR A 551 3.49 12.29 7.78
C THR A 551 2.35 12.85 8.65
N TYR A 552 2.28 12.48 9.93
CA TYR A 552 1.42 13.13 10.93
C TYR A 552 1.81 14.60 11.19
N ASP A 553 3.09 14.97 11.02
CA ASP A 553 3.56 16.36 11.15
C ASP A 553 3.43 17.17 9.85
N LEU A 554 3.14 16.52 8.71
CA LEU A 554 3.03 17.11 7.36
C LEU A 554 1.58 17.26 6.86
N GLU A 555 0.61 17.52 7.75
CA GLU A 555 -0.82 17.66 7.40
C GLU A 555 -1.46 16.36 6.85
N TRP A 556 -1.27 15.23 7.56
CA TRP A 556 -1.82 13.88 7.26
C TRP A 556 -3.20 13.84 6.59
N GLU A 557 -4.16 14.63 7.06
CA GLU A 557 -5.53 14.65 6.54
C GLU A 557 -5.60 15.06 5.06
N GLN A 558 -4.73 15.97 4.60
CA GLN A 558 -4.60 16.32 3.18
C GLN A 558 -3.88 15.22 2.38
N ILE A 559 -2.91 14.53 2.99
CA ILE A 559 -2.19 13.41 2.37
C ILE A 559 -3.16 12.25 2.10
N VAL A 560 -3.99 11.89 3.09
CA VAL A 560 -5.02 10.84 2.93
C VAL A 560 -6.09 11.25 1.91
N ALA A 561 -6.58 12.49 1.95
CA ALA A 561 -7.56 12.98 0.97
C ALA A 561 -7.05 12.90 -0.49
N ARG A 562 -5.75 13.14 -0.71
CA ARG A 562 -5.12 13.01 -2.03
C ARG A 562 -4.87 11.55 -2.46
N LEU A 563 -4.99 10.60 -1.55
CA LEU A 563 -4.76 9.16 -1.75
C LEU A 563 -6.03 8.31 -1.80
N GLU A 564 -7.23 8.88 -1.63
CA GLU A 564 -8.48 8.11 -1.44
C GLU A 564 -8.72 7.00 -2.48
N SER A 565 -8.40 7.24 -3.76
CA SER A 565 -8.55 6.27 -4.85
C SER A 565 -7.44 5.22 -4.96
N LYS A 566 -6.34 5.38 -4.22
CA LYS A 566 -5.20 4.46 -4.14
C LYS A 566 -5.05 3.76 -2.78
N PHE A 567 -5.68 4.28 -1.73
CA PHE A 567 -5.54 3.80 -0.36
C PHE A 567 -6.54 2.67 -0.07
N THR A 568 -6.16 1.44 -0.45
CA THR A 568 -6.76 0.20 0.06
C THR A 568 -6.65 0.12 1.58
N ILE A 569 -7.57 -0.60 2.23
CA ILE A 569 -7.47 -0.88 3.68
C ILE A 569 -6.12 -1.55 3.93
N CYS A 570 -5.34 -0.99 4.84
CA CYS A 570 -3.98 -1.44 5.15
C CYS A 570 -3.71 -1.21 6.63
N THR A 571 -3.60 -2.32 7.36
CA THR A 571 -3.16 -2.33 8.75
C THR A 571 -1.66 -2.10 8.86
N PHE A 572 -1.18 -1.77 10.06
CA PHE A 572 0.23 -1.54 10.29
C PHE A 572 1.12 -2.76 9.93
N HIS A 573 0.66 -4.00 10.13
CA HIS A 573 1.43 -5.18 9.75
C HIS A 573 1.52 -5.40 8.24
N GLU A 574 0.42 -5.14 7.51
CA GLU A 574 0.41 -5.18 6.04
C GLU A 574 1.33 -4.10 5.46
N PHE A 575 1.39 -2.92 6.09
CA PHE A 575 2.29 -1.82 5.71
C PHE A 575 3.78 -2.18 5.79
N VAL A 576 4.18 -2.90 6.85
CA VAL A 576 5.59 -3.30 7.09
C VAL A 576 5.99 -4.55 6.30
N SER A 577 5.07 -5.51 6.11
CA SER A 577 5.43 -6.88 5.70
C SER A 577 4.92 -7.32 4.31
N THR A 578 4.18 -6.48 3.58
CA THR A 578 3.63 -6.84 2.26
C THR A 578 3.99 -5.82 1.18
N ASP A 579 4.08 -6.29 -0.07
CA ASP A 579 4.41 -5.46 -1.23
C ASP A 579 3.40 -4.32 -1.43
N GLN A 580 2.13 -4.55 -1.10
CA GLN A 580 1.09 -3.51 -1.11
C GLN A 580 1.39 -2.41 -0.09
N GLY A 581 1.93 -2.76 1.07
CA GLY A 581 2.45 -1.83 2.07
C GLY A 581 3.62 -0.99 1.57
N GLY A 582 4.61 -1.61 0.94
CA GLY A 582 5.74 -0.90 0.33
C GLY A 582 5.32 0.05 -0.81
N VAL A 583 4.35 -0.36 -1.63
CA VAL A 583 3.73 0.50 -2.65
C VAL A 583 2.92 1.64 -2.02
N LEU A 584 2.23 1.40 -0.89
CA LEU A 584 1.52 2.44 -0.15
C LEU A 584 2.49 3.46 0.47
N ALA A 585 3.62 3.01 1.06
CA ALA A 585 4.66 3.89 1.60
C ALA A 585 5.21 4.84 0.53
N GLN A 586 5.51 4.35 -0.67
CA GLN A 586 5.93 5.18 -1.80
C GLN A 586 4.85 6.17 -2.24
N ASN A 587 3.58 5.76 -2.30
CA ASN A 587 2.47 6.66 -2.62
C ASN A 587 2.30 7.76 -1.54
N ILE A 588 2.47 7.44 -0.27
CA ILE A 588 2.43 8.40 0.86
C ILE A 588 3.55 9.43 0.73
N VAL A 589 4.79 9.01 0.46
CA VAL A 589 5.92 9.92 0.20
C VAL A 589 5.63 10.85 -0.99
N TYR A 590 5.16 10.28 -2.10
CA TYR A 590 4.86 11.04 -3.32
C TYR A 590 3.68 12.02 -3.14
N ALA A 591 2.69 11.68 -2.32
CA ALA A 591 1.61 12.59 -1.92
C ALA A 591 2.10 13.70 -0.98
N ALA A 592 2.94 13.37 0.01
CA ALA A 592 3.53 14.34 0.93
C ALA A 592 4.36 15.40 0.19
N ILE A 593 5.26 14.99 -0.73
CA ILE A 593 6.05 15.91 -1.58
C ILE A 593 5.14 16.84 -2.41
N LYS A 594 4.01 16.34 -2.91
CA LYS A 594 3.03 17.13 -3.68
C LYS A 594 2.19 18.12 -2.86
N ILE A 595 2.19 18.00 -1.53
CA ILE A 595 1.39 18.83 -0.61
C ILE A 595 2.29 19.78 0.18
N SER A 596 3.51 19.37 0.51
CA SER A 596 4.41 20.12 1.39
C SER A 596 4.85 21.46 0.77
N LYS A 597 4.27 22.55 1.27
CA LYS A 597 4.72 23.92 0.98
C LYS A 597 6.05 24.25 1.69
N LEU A 598 6.50 23.40 2.61
CA LEU A 598 7.67 23.58 3.47
C LEU A 598 9.01 23.60 2.71
N SER A 599 9.10 22.95 1.55
CA SER A 599 10.24 23.05 0.62
C SER A 599 10.54 24.50 0.21
N ASN A 600 9.50 25.33 0.08
CA ASN A 600 9.60 26.74 -0.29
C ASN A 600 9.95 27.67 0.89
N ALA A 601 9.84 27.21 2.14
CA ALA A 601 9.89 28.08 3.32
C ALA A 601 11.32 28.42 3.80
N SER A 602 12.35 27.74 3.29
CA SER A 602 13.73 27.83 3.81
C SER A 602 14.83 27.51 2.80
N ASN A 603 14.54 27.55 1.49
CA ASN A 603 15.44 27.12 0.39
C ASN A 603 16.06 25.71 0.58
N ASN A 604 15.34 24.84 1.31
CA ASN A 604 15.82 23.51 1.69
C ASN A 604 15.19 22.45 0.76
N PHE A 605 15.64 22.42 -0.50
CA PHE A 605 15.06 21.65 -1.62
C PHE A 605 15.04 20.11 -1.45
N ASN A 606 15.49 19.58 -0.32
CA ASN A 606 15.61 18.16 -0.01
C ASN A 606 15.11 17.85 1.42
N PHE A 607 14.12 18.56 1.94
CA PHE A 607 13.66 18.39 3.33
C PHE A 607 13.12 16.98 3.58
N ILE A 608 12.17 16.52 2.76
CA ILE A 608 11.58 15.18 2.86
C ILE A 608 12.63 14.13 2.50
N GLY A 609 13.33 14.30 1.37
CA GLY A 609 14.34 13.35 0.91
C GLY A 609 15.52 13.18 1.87
N ASN A 610 15.91 14.22 2.61
CA ASN A 610 16.95 14.10 3.65
C ASN A 610 16.44 13.32 4.87
N PHE A 611 15.20 13.56 5.32
CA PHE A 611 14.57 12.76 6.38
C PHE A 611 14.50 11.27 5.98
N LEU A 612 14.03 10.96 4.76
CA LEU A 612 14.00 9.59 4.25
C LEU A 612 15.39 8.97 4.15
N GLY A 613 16.41 9.77 3.85
CA GLY A 613 17.81 9.34 3.80
C GLY A 613 18.43 9.03 5.17
N SER A 614 17.95 9.64 6.25
CA SER A 614 18.41 9.35 7.62
C SER A 614 17.56 8.28 8.33
N GLU A 615 16.24 8.27 8.12
CA GLU A 615 15.29 7.52 8.95
C GLU A 615 14.50 6.43 8.20
N CYS A 616 14.58 6.35 6.86
CA CYS A 616 13.78 5.39 6.05
C CYS A 616 14.58 4.74 4.90
N SER A 617 15.92 4.65 5.03
CA SER A 617 16.81 4.31 3.92
C SER A 617 16.81 2.83 3.50
N LYS A 618 16.38 1.90 4.38
CA LYS A 618 16.20 0.48 4.03
C LYS A 618 14.78 0.20 3.56
N LEU A 619 13.78 0.78 4.22
CA LEU A 619 12.35 0.57 3.95
C LEU A 619 11.97 0.93 2.50
N LEU A 620 12.57 2.01 1.97
CA LEU A 620 12.39 2.43 0.58
C LEU A 620 13.56 2.01 -0.33
N GLY A 621 14.74 1.74 0.23
CA GLY A 621 15.97 1.54 -0.55
C GLY A 621 16.62 2.87 -0.97
N GLN A 622 17.96 2.89 -0.98
CA GLN A 622 18.74 4.12 -1.15
C GLN A 622 18.52 4.80 -2.51
N GLU A 623 18.36 4.00 -3.58
CA GLU A 623 18.13 4.51 -4.94
C GLU A 623 16.76 5.19 -5.04
N TYR A 624 15.71 4.65 -4.41
CA TYR A 624 14.38 5.25 -4.44
C TYR A 624 14.34 6.54 -3.59
N VAL A 625 15.10 6.61 -2.49
CA VAL A 625 15.27 7.86 -1.73
C VAL A 625 15.94 8.95 -2.59
N ILE A 626 16.94 8.61 -3.41
CA ILE A 626 17.56 9.56 -4.34
C ILE A 626 16.60 9.97 -5.46
N TYR A 627 15.76 9.04 -5.96
CA TYR A 627 14.67 9.38 -6.88
C TYR A 627 13.66 10.36 -6.26
N PHE A 628 13.24 10.13 -5.01
CA PHE A 628 12.33 11.03 -4.30
C PHE A 628 12.96 12.41 -4.03
N LYS A 629 14.28 12.50 -3.80
CA LYS A 629 15.01 13.79 -3.82
C LYS A 629 14.89 14.49 -5.17
N GLY A 630 15.12 13.78 -6.28
CA GLY A 630 14.92 14.33 -7.62
C GLY A 630 13.51 14.89 -7.84
N ILE A 631 12.49 14.16 -7.39
CA ILE A 631 11.08 14.55 -7.45
C ILE A 631 10.78 15.75 -6.52
N GLU A 632 11.35 15.83 -5.32
CA GLU A 632 11.16 16.97 -4.40
C GLU A 632 11.73 18.26 -4.98
N ASN A 633 12.95 18.22 -5.54
CA ASN A 633 13.55 19.36 -6.24
C ASN A 633 12.71 19.78 -7.47
N LEU A 634 12.19 18.81 -8.23
CA LEU A 634 11.35 19.07 -9.40
C LEU A 634 10.00 19.69 -9.01
N TYR A 635 9.38 19.28 -7.89
CA TYR A 635 8.16 19.93 -7.41
C TYR A 635 8.40 21.32 -6.82
N ALA A 636 9.53 21.55 -6.14
CA ALA A 636 9.93 22.89 -5.70
C ALA A 636 10.15 23.86 -6.89
N ALA A 637 10.63 23.36 -8.04
CA ALA A 637 10.83 24.16 -9.25
C ALA A 637 9.52 24.72 -9.87
N TYR A 638 8.34 24.26 -9.45
CA TYR A 638 7.04 24.86 -9.83
C TYR A 638 6.65 26.07 -8.96
N THR A 639 7.28 26.26 -7.80
CA THR A 639 6.80 27.20 -6.75
C THR A 639 7.80 28.25 -6.31
N VAL A 640 9.03 28.25 -6.84
CA VAL A 640 10.13 29.17 -6.47
C VAL A 640 10.54 30.05 -7.66
N ASP A 641 11.07 31.25 -7.38
CA ASP A 641 11.57 32.22 -8.37
C ASP A 641 12.64 31.65 -9.33
N GLU A 642 12.73 32.21 -10.55
CA GLU A 642 13.55 31.69 -11.66
C GLU A 642 15.05 31.48 -11.37
N SER A 643 15.64 32.21 -10.41
CA SER A 643 17.02 31.97 -9.94
C SER A 643 17.15 30.58 -9.30
N ASP A 644 16.31 30.34 -8.29
CA ASP A 644 16.41 29.21 -7.38
C ASP A 644 15.71 27.99 -7.98
N LYS A 645 14.69 28.21 -8.81
CA LYS A 645 14.14 27.22 -9.75
C LYS A 645 15.23 26.60 -10.63
N LYS A 646 16.14 27.40 -11.19
CA LYS A 646 17.26 26.87 -11.99
C LYS A 646 18.22 26.01 -11.17
N GLN A 647 18.47 26.38 -9.91
CA GLN A 647 19.26 25.56 -8.98
C GLN A 647 18.54 24.25 -8.64
N ALA A 648 17.24 24.29 -8.34
CA ALA A 648 16.42 23.11 -8.07
C ALA A 648 16.39 22.14 -9.27
N LEU A 649 16.20 22.65 -10.49
CA LEU A 649 16.25 21.86 -11.73
C LEU A 649 17.62 21.18 -11.93
N GLN A 650 18.71 21.90 -11.66
CA GLN A 650 20.07 21.33 -11.74
C GLN A 650 20.31 20.23 -10.71
N LEU A 651 19.80 20.37 -9.47
CA LEU A 651 19.86 19.34 -8.43
C LEU A 651 18.98 18.12 -8.78
N ALA A 652 17.76 18.36 -9.28
CA ALA A 652 16.88 17.30 -9.76
C ALA A 652 17.55 16.47 -10.86
N LEU A 653 18.15 17.13 -11.86
CA LEU A 653 18.91 16.47 -12.92
C LEU A 653 20.10 15.63 -12.38
N GLN A 654 20.85 16.16 -11.40
CA GLN A 654 21.94 15.40 -10.77
C GLN A 654 21.43 14.13 -10.06
N HIS A 655 20.31 14.23 -9.32
CA HIS A 655 19.71 13.07 -8.65
C HIS A 655 19.18 12.04 -9.66
N PHE A 656 18.41 12.44 -10.67
CA PHE A 656 17.91 11.51 -11.70
C PHE A 656 19.04 10.83 -12.48
N LYS A 657 20.14 11.53 -12.79
CA LYS A 657 21.32 10.90 -13.43
C LYS A 657 21.92 9.77 -12.60
N SER A 658 21.92 9.88 -11.27
CA SER A 658 22.44 8.82 -10.39
C SER A 658 21.51 7.60 -10.23
N VAL A 659 20.25 7.68 -10.67
CA VAL A 659 19.25 6.60 -10.53
C VAL A 659 18.45 6.34 -11.81
N ILE A 660 19.08 6.57 -12.97
CA ILE A 660 18.40 6.40 -14.26
C ILE A 660 18.06 4.92 -14.53
N SER A 661 18.93 4.00 -14.08
CA SER A 661 18.86 2.54 -14.28
C SER A 661 17.73 1.81 -13.55
N ILE A 662 17.01 2.48 -12.65
CA ILE A 662 15.78 1.94 -12.02
C ILE A 662 14.49 2.46 -12.67
N CYS A 663 14.59 3.40 -13.62
CA CYS A 663 13.43 4.06 -14.21
C CYS A 663 12.99 3.35 -15.50
N ASP A 664 11.73 2.92 -15.56
CA ASP A 664 11.17 2.39 -16.80
C ASP A 664 10.98 3.50 -17.88
N ASN A 665 10.95 3.10 -19.14
CA ASN A 665 10.91 3.99 -20.30
C ASN A 665 9.74 5.01 -20.23
N ASN A 666 8.61 4.65 -19.59
CA ASN A 666 7.48 5.56 -19.40
C ASN A 666 7.78 6.62 -18.32
N ARG A 667 8.46 6.24 -17.23
CA ARG A 667 8.97 7.20 -16.23
C ARG A 667 9.96 8.17 -16.85
N ILE A 668 10.91 7.68 -17.64
CA ILE A 668 11.95 8.52 -18.27
C ILE A 668 11.30 9.51 -19.25
N THR A 669 10.35 9.05 -20.07
CA THR A 669 9.54 9.90 -20.96
C THR A 669 8.76 10.97 -20.18
N ALA A 670 8.10 10.59 -19.08
CA ALA A 670 7.30 11.50 -18.27
C ALA A 670 8.13 12.47 -17.41
N LEU A 671 9.37 12.11 -17.02
CA LEU A 671 10.34 13.02 -16.40
C LEU A 671 10.83 14.05 -17.41
N ALA A 672 11.22 13.62 -18.62
CA ALA A 672 11.60 14.53 -19.69
C ALA A 672 10.47 15.51 -20.02
N GLN A 673 9.22 15.05 -20.03
CA GLN A 673 8.05 15.92 -20.18
C GLN A 673 7.95 16.97 -19.07
N GLN A 674 8.07 16.57 -17.79
CA GLN A 674 8.01 17.50 -16.65
C GLN A 674 9.15 18.53 -16.64
N PHE A 675 10.34 18.20 -17.14
CA PHE A 675 11.42 19.16 -17.35
C PHE A 675 11.11 20.15 -18.49
N ALA A 676 10.51 19.70 -19.59
CA ALA A 676 10.09 20.56 -20.70
C ALA A 676 8.94 21.50 -20.28
N ASP A 677 7.95 21.02 -19.52
CA ASP A 677 6.83 21.81 -18.99
C ASP A 677 7.32 22.95 -18.08
N LEU A 678 8.41 22.74 -17.33
CA LEU A 678 9.10 23.76 -16.51
C LEU A 678 9.99 24.73 -17.32
N LYS A 679 10.06 24.54 -18.65
CA LYS A 679 10.90 25.24 -19.63
C LYS A 679 12.40 24.90 -19.60
N ASP A 680 12.79 23.76 -19.04
CA ASP A 680 14.16 23.23 -19.11
C ASP A 680 14.27 22.03 -20.09
N HIS A 681 14.06 22.36 -21.36
CA HIS A 681 14.24 21.48 -22.52
C HIS A 681 15.64 20.84 -22.57
N TYR A 682 16.67 21.46 -21.98
CA TYR A 682 18.03 20.91 -21.97
C TYR A 682 18.18 19.77 -20.96
N SER A 683 17.63 19.91 -19.75
CA SER A 683 17.57 18.84 -18.76
C SER A 683 16.67 17.69 -19.22
N ALA A 684 15.55 17.99 -19.89
CA ALA A 684 14.68 16.97 -20.50
C ALA A 684 15.43 16.04 -21.47
N ILE A 685 16.20 16.64 -22.39
CA ILE A 685 17.00 15.91 -23.40
C ILE A 685 18.16 15.16 -22.74
N GLU A 686 18.80 15.76 -21.72
CA GLU A 686 19.89 15.12 -20.97
C GLU A 686 19.43 13.86 -20.22
N VAL A 687 18.23 13.85 -19.63
CA VAL A 687 17.67 12.66 -18.97
C VAL A 687 17.51 11.50 -19.96
N ALA A 688 16.97 11.75 -21.16
CA ALA A 688 16.83 10.75 -22.21
C ALA A 688 18.20 10.22 -22.71
N PHE A 689 19.18 11.10 -22.92
CA PHE A 689 20.53 10.69 -23.34
C PHE A 689 21.31 9.94 -22.27
N THR A 690 21.09 10.25 -20.99
CA THR A 690 21.71 9.50 -19.91
C THR A 690 21.21 8.05 -19.95
N SER A 691 19.89 7.82 -20.10
CA SER A 691 19.33 6.46 -20.24
C SER A 691 19.78 5.73 -21.51
N TYR A 692 19.86 6.41 -22.66
CA TYR A 692 20.45 5.83 -23.88
C TYR A 692 21.88 5.31 -23.65
N SER A 693 22.66 6.02 -22.82
CA SER A 693 24.02 5.64 -22.46
C SER A 693 24.11 4.43 -21.53
N HIS A 694 23.03 4.10 -20.81
CA HIS A 694 22.91 2.91 -19.96
C HIS A 694 22.25 1.72 -20.68
N GLY A 695 21.46 1.97 -21.73
CA GLY A 695 20.89 0.97 -22.63
C GLY A 695 19.38 0.72 -22.47
N ASP A 696 18.67 1.53 -21.68
CA ASP A 696 17.24 1.28 -21.38
C ASP A 696 16.30 1.83 -22.47
N LEU A 697 16.66 2.95 -23.12
CA LEU A 697 15.92 3.54 -24.24
C LEU A 697 16.51 3.12 -25.60
N ASP A 698 15.66 2.69 -26.52
CA ASP A 698 16.04 2.54 -27.93
C ASP A 698 16.37 3.90 -28.57
N PHE A 699 17.26 3.90 -29.56
CA PHE A 699 17.56 5.05 -30.43
C PHE A 699 16.30 5.78 -30.94
N LEU A 700 15.26 5.03 -31.36
CA LEU A 700 14.00 5.60 -31.85
C LEU A 700 13.22 6.33 -30.75
N GLN A 701 13.26 5.83 -29.51
CA GLN A 701 12.58 6.43 -28.36
C GLN A 701 13.27 7.74 -27.94
N VAL A 702 14.60 7.80 -28.00
CA VAL A 702 15.38 9.03 -27.78
C VAL A 702 15.08 10.10 -28.83
N CYS A 703 14.89 9.69 -30.09
CA CYS A 703 14.47 10.58 -31.18
C CYS A 703 13.04 11.11 -30.96
N ASP A 704 12.09 10.27 -30.57
CA ASP A 704 10.71 10.67 -30.25
C ASP A 704 10.65 11.66 -29.07
N ILE A 705 11.34 11.37 -27.96
CA ILE A 705 11.43 12.28 -26.82
C ILE A 705 12.06 13.61 -27.23
N THR A 706 13.18 13.60 -27.95
CA THR A 706 13.86 14.85 -28.34
C THR A 706 13.03 15.68 -29.31
N THR A 707 12.38 15.06 -30.30
CA THR A 707 11.54 15.78 -31.26
C THR A 707 10.29 16.37 -30.60
N ARG A 708 9.68 15.69 -29.61
CA ARG A 708 8.63 16.26 -28.75
C ARG A 708 9.11 17.48 -27.96
N VAL A 709 10.30 17.40 -27.34
CA VAL A 709 10.89 18.52 -26.59
C VAL A 709 11.26 19.69 -27.51
N ILE A 710 11.70 19.42 -28.74
CA ILE A 710 11.94 20.46 -29.77
C ILE A 710 10.63 21.12 -30.20
N HIS A 711 9.53 20.37 -30.37
CA HIS A 711 8.21 20.93 -30.68
C HIS A 711 7.75 21.94 -29.61
N GLN A 712 7.87 21.59 -28.33
CA GLN A 712 7.51 22.51 -27.24
C GLN A 712 8.43 23.73 -27.14
N ALA A 713 9.72 23.60 -27.48
CA ALA A 713 10.61 24.76 -27.60
C ALA A 713 10.17 25.71 -28.74
N ILE A 714 9.68 25.17 -29.87
CA ILE A 714 9.14 25.94 -31.00
C ILE A 714 7.84 26.66 -30.61
N GLU A 715 6.95 26.03 -29.84
CA GLU A 715 5.69 26.64 -29.35
C GLU A 715 5.91 27.90 -28.49
N ILE A 716 7.08 28.04 -27.84
CA ILE A 716 7.47 29.24 -27.07
C ILE A 716 7.77 30.44 -27.99
N ASN A 717 7.96 30.22 -29.30
CA ASN A 717 8.10 31.25 -30.33
C ASN A 717 9.32 32.20 -30.17
N ASP A 718 10.40 31.69 -29.56
CA ASP A 718 11.72 32.33 -29.55
C ASP A 718 12.69 31.52 -30.45
N GLU A 719 12.97 32.03 -31.66
CA GLU A 719 13.88 31.40 -32.62
C GLU A 719 15.31 31.20 -32.06
N LYS A 720 15.78 32.11 -31.21
CA LYS A 720 17.15 32.10 -30.67
C LYS A 720 17.28 31.05 -29.56
N TYR A 721 16.31 30.97 -28.67
CA TYR A 721 16.21 29.91 -27.66
C TYR A 721 16.06 28.54 -28.34
N THR A 722 15.16 28.44 -29.32
CA THR A 722 14.93 27.21 -30.10
C THR A 722 16.21 26.74 -30.80
N LYS A 723 16.94 27.64 -31.47
CA LYS A 723 18.23 27.31 -32.11
C LYS A 723 19.27 26.81 -31.09
N ASP A 724 19.34 27.41 -29.90
CA ASP A 724 20.25 26.96 -28.84
C ASP A 724 19.87 25.56 -28.30
N VAL A 725 18.57 25.30 -28.07
CA VAL A 725 18.07 23.96 -27.66
C VAL A 725 18.40 22.91 -28.72
N ILE A 726 18.07 23.13 -29.99
CA ILE A 726 18.37 22.18 -31.09
C ILE A 726 19.89 21.98 -31.23
N THR A 727 20.68 23.06 -31.16
CA THR A 727 22.16 22.98 -31.24
C THR A 727 22.76 22.19 -30.08
N LYS A 728 22.19 22.32 -28.87
CA LYS A 728 22.60 21.54 -27.69
C LYS A 728 22.18 20.07 -27.77
N ALA A 729 20.99 19.79 -28.32
CA ALA A 729 20.48 18.44 -28.53
C ALA A 729 21.37 17.64 -29.50
N LEU A 730 21.70 18.25 -30.65
CA LEU A 730 22.54 17.61 -31.68
C LEU A 730 24.00 17.47 -31.23
N LYS A 731 24.49 18.31 -30.31
CA LYS A 731 25.84 18.19 -29.73
C LYS A 731 26.00 17.05 -28.70
N ARG A 732 24.95 16.28 -28.38
CA ARG A 732 25.04 15.16 -27.42
C ARG A 732 25.66 13.90 -28.00
N THR A 733 25.40 13.62 -29.28
CA THR A 733 25.98 12.48 -30.00
C THR A 733 26.58 12.94 -31.33
N ASN A 734 27.69 12.32 -31.72
CA ASN A 734 28.31 12.52 -33.04
C ASN A 734 27.76 11.52 -34.09
N GLU A 735 26.70 10.80 -33.77
CA GLU A 735 26.08 9.79 -34.64
C GLU A 735 25.28 10.47 -35.76
N GLU A 736 25.73 10.32 -37.00
CA GLU A 736 25.06 10.93 -38.16
C GLU A 736 23.58 10.55 -38.27
N ILE A 737 23.24 9.29 -37.96
CA ILE A 737 21.87 8.77 -38.01
C ILE A 737 20.93 9.57 -37.08
N TYR A 738 21.42 9.97 -35.89
CA TYR A 738 20.66 10.79 -34.95
C TYR A 738 20.39 12.19 -35.49
N HIS A 739 21.41 12.81 -36.09
CA HIS A 739 21.24 14.12 -36.75
C HIS A 739 20.26 14.03 -37.91
N TYR A 740 20.37 12.99 -38.74
CA TYR A 740 19.50 12.76 -39.90
C TYR A 740 18.04 12.56 -39.49
N ALA A 741 17.75 11.87 -38.38
CA ALA A 741 16.39 11.70 -37.86
C ALA A 741 15.75 13.05 -37.43
N ILE A 742 16.51 13.92 -36.75
CA ILE A 742 16.03 15.25 -36.35
C ILE A 742 15.86 16.18 -37.58
N TYR A 743 16.78 16.12 -38.55
CA TYR A 743 16.65 16.89 -39.79
C TYR A 743 15.42 16.44 -40.61
N GLU A 744 15.14 15.13 -40.67
CA GLU A 744 13.95 14.60 -41.33
C GLU A 744 12.66 15.01 -40.63
N TRP A 745 12.66 15.08 -39.29
CA TRP A 745 11.51 15.58 -38.53
C TRP A 745 11.27 17.07 -38.74
N LEU A 746 12.33 17.90 -38.76
CA LEU A 746 12.21 19.34 -39.05
C LEU A 746 11.69 19.61 -40.47
N ASP A 747 12.16 18.84 -41.45
CA ASP A 747 11.71 18.89 -42.85
C ASP A 747 10.24 18.46 -43.01
N LYS A 748 9.81 17.37 -42.35
CA LYS A 748 8.40 16.93 -42.33
C LYS A 748 7.41 17.92 -41.71
N ASN A 749 7.89 18.90 -40.94
CA ASN A 749 7.08 19.94 -40.30
C ASN A 749 7.30 21.34 -40.92
N ASP A 750 7.79 21.41 -42.17
CA ASP A 750 8.03 22.66 -42.93
C ASP A 750 9.03 23.64 -42.29
N HIS A 751 9.80 23.23 -41.26
CA HIS A 751 10.71 24.09 -40.48
C HIS A 751 12.04 24.38 -41.21
N HIS A 752 12.02 24.46 -42.55
CA HIS A 752 13.18 24.64 -43.43
C HIS A 752 14.09 25.82 -43.05
N ARG A 753 13.52 26.93 -42.54
CA ARG A 753 14.30 28.10 -42.08
C ARG A 753 15.10 27.82 -40.80
N LEU A 754 14.50 27.14 -39.84
CA LEU A 754 15.19 26.74 -38.60
C LEU A 754 16.29 25.71 -38.92
N LEU A 755 15.97 24.74 -39.77
CA LEU A 755 16.93 23.73 -40.26
C LEU A 755 18.15 24.38 -40.94
N ALA A 756 17.93 25.31 -41.86
CA ALA A 756 19.02 26.05 -42.53
C ALA A 756 19.84 26.95 -41.59
N SER A 757 19.27 27.36 -40.45
CA SER A 757 19.98 28.17 -39.45
C SER A 757 21.01 27.39 -38.63
N LEU A 758 21.07 26.05 -38.74
CA LEU A 758 21.94 25.22 -37.92
C LEU A 758 23.39 25.18 -38.44
N GLU A 759 24.32 25.58 -37.57
CA GLU A 759 25.76 25.66 -37.85
C GLU A 759 26.46 24.31 -37.54
N ILE A 760 25.93 23.22 -38.10
CA ILE A 760 26.35 21.84 -37.79
C ILE A 760 26.85 21.14 -39.07
N PRO A 761 28.05 20.51 -39.08
CA PRO A 761 28.65 19.96 -40.31
C PRO A 761 27.81 18.89 -41.02
N THR A 762 27.12 18.02 -40.27
CA THR A 762 26.37 16.87 -40.80
C THR A 762 25.14 17.27 -41.63
N LEU A 763 24.64 18.50 -41.50
CA LEU A 763 23.49 18.99 -42.27
C LEU A 763 23.76 19.00 -43.78
N PHE A 764 24.99 19.32 -44.19
CA PHE A 764 25.35 19.31 -45.62
C PHE A 764 25.36 17.88 -46.17
N THR A 765 25.97 16.94 -45.44
CA THR A 765 25.99 15.51 -45.78
C THR A 765 24.58 14.94 -45.89
N TYR A 766 23.67 15.30 -44.96
CA TYR A 766 22.26 14.91 -44.99
C TYR A 766 21.57 15.31 -46.30
N ILE A 767 21.59 16.61 -46.62
CA ILE A 767 20.91 17.15 -47.80
C ILE A 767 21.50 16.58 -49.10
N GLN A 768 22.81 16.30 -49.12
CA GLN A 768 23.45 15.66 -50.27
C GLN A 768 23.12 14.17 -50.43
N THR A 769 23.03 13.39 -49.34
CA THR A 769 23.00 11.91 -49.41
C THR A 769 21.63 11.28 -49.17
N GLN A 770 20.82 11.81 -48.25
CA GLN A 770 19.60 11.14 -47.78
C GLN A 770 18.31 11.55 -48.50
N LYS A 771 18.35 12.59 -49.34
CA LYS A 771 17.20 13.10 -50.10
C LYS A 771 17.27 12.66 -51.58
N PRO A 772 16.53 11.62 -52.00
CA PRO A 772 16.48 11.17 -53.40
C PRO A 772 15.58 12.05 -54.28
N ASP A 773 14.58 12.73 -53.69
CA ASP A 773 13.79 13.73 -54.42
C ASP A 773 14.63 14.99 -54.69
N LEU A 774 14.94 15.21 -55.96
CA LEU A 774 15.65 16.38 -56.44
C LEU A 774 14.93 17.69 -56.08
N ARG A 775 13.59 17.71 -56.06
CA ARG A 775 12.79 18.89 -55.75
C ARG A 775 12.97 19.32 -54.29
N GLN A 776 12.70 18.45 -53.32
CA GLN A 776 12.96 18.72 -51.89
C GLN A 776 14.43 19.09 -51.63
N LYS A 777 15.36 18.33 -52.22
CA LYS A 777 16.80 18.56 -52.07
C LYS A 777 17.23 19.96 -52.49
N LEU A 778 16.75 20.45 -53.64
CA LEU A 778 17.10 21.79 -54.14
C LEU A 778 16.46 22.92 -53.32
N ILE A 779 15.26 22.71 -52.77
CA ILE A 779 14.62 23.65 -51.83
C ILE A 779 15.43 23.75 -50.52
N LEU A 780 15.89 22.62 -49.97
CA LEU A 780 16.74 22.61 -48.78
C LEU A 780 18.11 23.27 -49.03
N LEU A 781 18.73 23.01 -50.17
CA LEU A 781 19.98 23.65 -50.57
C LEU A 781 19.81 25.17 -50.73
N GLU A 782 18.72 25.65 -51.32
CA GLU A 782 18.42 27.09 -51.40
C GLU A 782 18.49 27.74 -50.02
N TYR A 783 17.70 27.24 -49.05
CA TYR A 783 17.65 27.83 -47.71
C TYR A 783 19.00 27.77 -46.99
N TYR A 784 19.70 26.64 -47.09
CA TYR A 784 21.03 26.43 -46.50
C TYR A 784 22.06 27.44 -47.01
N TYR A 785 22.17 27.61 -48.33
CA TYR A 785 23.09 28.57 -48.95
C TYR A 785 22.67 30.02 -48.69
N ALA A 786 21.36 30.31 -48.71
CA ALA A 786 20.84 31.66 -48.51
C ALA A 786 21.09 32.17 -47.08
N TYR A 787 20.98 31.31 -46.05
CA TYR A 787 21.31 31.68 -44.66
C TYR A 787 22.80 32.00 -44.48
N ARG A 788 23.68 31.36 -45.27
CA ARG A 788 25.14 31.57 -45.25
C ARG A 788 25.62 32.73 -46.12
N ASN A 789 24.70 33.42 -46.82
CA ASN A 789 24.99 34.43 -47.85
C ASN A 789 25.71 33.88 -49.11
N GLU A 790 25.64 32.57 -49.35
CA GLU A 790 26.22 31.91 -50.53
C GLU A 790 25.27 32.03 -51.74
N PHE A 791 24.88 33.27 -52.07
CA PHE A 791 23.81 33.58 -53.04
C PHE A 791 24.02 32.98 -54.44
N ALA A 792 25.27 32.75 -54.84
CA ALA A 792 25.59 32.07 -56.10
C ALA A 792 25.13 30.60 -56.09
N GLN A 793 25.35 29.87 -55.00
CA GLN A 793 24.90 28.48 -54.85
C GLN A 793 23.38 28.41 -54.64
N SER A 794 22.79 29.39 -53.94
CA SER A 794 21.32 29.55 -53.84
C SER A 794 20.67 29.69 -55.21
N ALA A 795 21.13 30.63 -56.03
CA ALA A 795 20.53 30.89 -57.34
C ALA A 795 20.67 29.69 -58.30
N ASP A 796 21.78 28.94 -58.23
CA ASP A 796 21.94 27.74 -59.04
C ASP A 796 21.01 26.60 -58.61
N ALA A 797 20.82 26.40 -57.30
CA ALA A 797 19.87 25.42 -56.78
C ALA A 797 18.41 25.76 -57.20
N VAL A 798 18.04 27.04 -57.16
CA VAL A 798 16.72 27.53 -57.58
C VAL A 798 16.52 27.46 -59.10
N TYR A 799 17.58 27.70 -59.88
CA TYR A 799 17.57 27.51 -61.33
C TYR A 799 17.37 26.03 -61.70
N GLN A 800 18.12 25.11 -61.07
CA GLN A 800 17.94 23.67 -61.22
C GLN A 800 16.53 23.22 -60.76
N LEU A 801 15.96 23.82 -59.71
CA LEU A 801 14.59 23.55 -59.26
C LEU A 801 13.55 23.96 -60.31
N ALA A 802 13.84 24.98 -61.12
CA ALA A 802 12.97 25.40 -62.21
C ALA A 802 13.16 24.59 -63.50
N THR A 803 14.37 24.10 -63.81
CA THR A 803 14.65 23.37 -65.06
C THR A 803 14.60 21.86 -64.93
N ASP A 804 15.20 21.30 -63.89
CA ASP A 804 15.61 19.88 -63.83
C ASP A 804 14.72 19.05 -62.90
N ALA A 805 14.02 19.69 -61.96
CA ALA A 805 13.09 19.01 -61.05
C ALA A 805 11.75 18.65 -61.73
N ASP A 806 11.28 17.43 -61.50
CA ASP A 806 9.96 16.95 -61.91
C ASP A 806 8.83 17.47 -61.01
N GLN A 807 7.59 17.35 -61.49
CA GLN A 807 6.36 17.70 -60.76
C GLN A 807 6.23 19.16 -60.27
N VAL A 808 7.11 20.07 -60.70
CA VAL A 808 6.97 21.51 -60.48
C VAL A 808 6.10 22.11 -61.59
N GLY A 809 4.93 22.64 -61.25
CA GLY A 809 4.04 23.30 -62.21
C GLY A 809 4.60 24.64 -62.72
N LEU A 810 4.23 25.04 -63.94
CA LEU A 810 4.76 26.21 -64.65
C LEU A 810 4.85 27.50 -63.80
N SER A 811 3.78 27.88 -63.10
CA SER A 811 3.76 29.07 -62.23
C SER A 811 4.81 29.04 -61.11
N HIS A 812 5.12 27.85 -60.57
CA HIS A 812 6.15 27.67 -59.56
C HIS A 812 7.56 27.72 -60.18
N ARG A 813 7.74 27.22 -61.42
CA ARG A 813 9.00 27.37 -62.18
C ARG A 813 9.30 28.84 -62.51
N VAL A 814 8.28 29.62 -62.89
CA VAL A 814 8.40 31.08 -63.13
C VAL A 814 8.78 31.82 -61.83
N ASN A 815 8.11 31.51 -60.72
CA ASN A 815 8.45 32.12 -59.42
C ASN A 815 9.85 31.72 -58.90
N ALA A 816 10.29 30.49 -59.16
CA ALA A 816 11.67 30.06 -58.88
C ALA A 816 12.66 30.85 -59.73
N LEU A 817 12.49 30.92 -61.06
CA LEU A 817 13.38 31.69 -61.94
C LEU A 817 13.44 33.18 -61.56
N LYS A 818 12.31 33.79 -61.17
CA LYS A 818 12.26 35.15 -60.61
C LYS A 818 13.16 35.28 -59.37
N LYS A 819 13.05 34.35 -58.43
CA LYS A 819 13.82 34.33 -57.19
C LYS A 819 15.32 34.08 -57.44
N ALA A 820 15.67 33.25 -58.43
CA ALA A 820 17.05 33.12 -58.90
C ALA A 820 17.59 34.46 -59.44
N CYS A 821 16.82 35.17 -60.28
CA CYS A 821 17.15 36.52 -60.74
C CYS A 821 17.28 37.54 -59.59
N GLU A 822 16.49 37.45 -58.52
CA GLU A 822 16.60 38.30 -57.33
C GLU A 822 17.91 38.07 -56.53
N TYR A 823 18.52 36.88 -56.65
CA TYR A 823 19.83 36.57 -56.05
C TYR A 823 21.04 37.01 -56.91
N LEU A 824 20.90 37.10 -58.25
CA LEU A 824 22.02 37.44 -59.16
C LEU A 824 22.79 38.73 -58.77
N PRO A 825 22.15 39.85 -58.36
CA PRO A 825 22.88 41.07 -57.98
C PRO A 825 23.72 40.96 -56.70
N ARG A 826 23.62 39.83 -55.98
CA ARG A 826 24.37 39.53 -54.74
C ARG A 826 25.28 38.30 -54.87
N ALA A 827 25.29 37.67 -56.05
CA ALA A 827 25.94 36.39 -56.28
C ALA A 827 27.39 36.57 -56.77
N GLU A 828 28.32 36.76 -55.84
CA GLU A 828 29.75 36.73 -56.14
C GLU A 828 30.15 35.36 -56.72
N GLY A 829 30.82 35.35 -57.88
CA GLY A 829 31.39 34.14 -58.49
C GLY A 829 30.70 33.57 -59.72
N PHE A 830 29.53 34.07 -60.15
CA PHE A 830 28.96 33.65 -61.45
C PHE A 830 29.74 34.21 -62.65
N SER A 831 29.80 33.43 -63.74
CA SER A 831 30.12 33.98 -65.05
C SER A 831 28.94 34.81 -65.58
N ARG A 832 29.26 35.92 -66.26
CA ARG A 832 28.27 36.80 -66.89
C ARG A 832 27.31 36.04 -67.81
N GLU A 833 27.85 35.09 -68.58
CA GLU A 833 27.11 34.20 -69.48
C GLU A 833 26.03 33.38 -68.74
N LYS A 834 26.31 32.92 -67.51
CA LYS A 834 25.35 32.13 -66.72
C LYS A 834 24.24 33.03 -66.14
N CYS A 835 24.55 34.27 -65.73
CA CYS A 835 23.54 35.26 -65.36
C CYS A 835 22.60 35.58 -66.55
N GLU A 836 23.16 35.91 -67.71
CA GLU A 836 22.40 36.22 -68.94
C GLU A 836 21.55 35.02 -69.40
N SER A 837 22.00 33.78 -69.17
CA SER A 837 21.25 32.54 -69.41
C SER A 837 20.06 32.34 -68.46
N ILE A 838 20.25 32.59 -67.15
CA ILE A 838 19.17 32.52 -66.14
C ILE A 838 18.09 33.57 -66.45
N GLU A 839 18.48 34.80 -66.76
CA GLU A 839 17.55 35.86 -67.18
C GLU A 839 16.79 35.53 -68.48
N ARG A 840 17.46 34.92 -69.46
CA ARG A 840 16.80 34.48 -70.71
C ARG A 840 15.73 33.44 -70.41
N LYS A 841 16.05 32.40 -69.64
CA LYS A 841 15.06 31.36 -69.27
C LYS A 841 13.90 31.92 -68.46
N TYR A 842 14.14 32.89 -67.58
CA TYR A 842 13.06 33.59 -66.88
C TYR A 842 12.08 34.27 -67.86
N LYS A 843 12.61 35.04 -68.83
CA LYS A 843 11.79 35.71 -69.86
C LYS A 843 11.00 34.70 -70.71
N VAL A 844 11.61 33.61 -71.16
CA VAL A 844 10.91 32.53 -71.90
C VAL A 844 9.81 31.89 -71.05
N ALA A 845 10.08 31.59 -69.78
CA ALA A 845 9.10 31.01 -68.87
C ALA A 845 7.90 31.95 -68.60
N GLN A 846 8.12 33.26 -68.55
CA GLN A 846 7.04 34.25 -68.49
C GLN A 846 6.15 34.20 -69.75
N VAL A 847 6.74 34.09 -70.95
CA VAL A 847 5.95 33.97 -72.19
C VAL A 847 5.19 32.65 -72.24
N GLN A 848 5.80 31.53 -71.81
CA GLN A 848 5.10 30.25 -71.67
C GLN A 848 3.90 30.34 -70.72
N HIS A 849 4.00 31.13 -69.64
CA HIS A 849 2.87 31.39 -68.73
C HIS A 849 1.75 32.19 -69.41
N ALA A 850 2.10 33.28 -70.10
CA ALA A 850 1.13 34.05 -70.88
C ALA A 850 0.43 33.21 -71.94
N MET A 851 1.15 32.32 -72.64
CA MET A 851 0.56 31.37 -73.59
C MET A 851 -0.43 30.41 -72.93
N CYS A 852 -0.16 29.93 -71.71
CA CYS A 852 -1.13 29.14 -70.95
C CYS A 852 -2.39 29.95 -70.63
N GLU A 853 -2.26 31.20 -70.18
CA GLU A 853 -3.38 32.07 -69.82
C GLU A 853 -4.23 32.42 -71.06
N SER A 854 -3.60 32.93 -72.13
CA SER A 854 -4.27 33.25 -73.40
C SER A 854 -4.95 32.03 -74.06
N LEU A 855 -4.43 30.81 -73.87
CA LEU A 855 -5.11 29.59 -74.32
C LEU A 855 -6.33 29.23 -73.47
N ILE A 856 -6.32 29.50 -72.16
CA ILE A 856 -7.46 29.25 -71.27
C ILE A 856 -8.64 30.17 -71.60
N GLU A 857 -8.39 31.38 -72.10
CA GLU A 857 -9.42 32.32 -72.54
C GLU A 857 -10.06 31.95 -73.91
N GLN A 858 -9.45 31.06 -74.69
CA GLN A 858 -10.04 30.62 -75.96
C GLN A 858 -11.24 29.69 -75.74
N LYS A 859 -12.28 29.82 -76.59
CA LYS A 859 -13.56 29.10 -76.44
C LYS A 859 -13.50 27.57 -76.57
N ASN A 860 -12.42 26.99 -77.09
CA ASN A 860 -12.23 25.54 -77.25
C ASN A 860 -10.73 25.18 -77.07
N PRO A 861 -10.21 25.18 -75.83
CA PRO A 861 -8.79 24.97 -75.60
C PRO A 861 -8.38 23.51 -75.83
N SER A 862 -7.24 23.32 -76.50
CA SER A 862 -6.64 22.00 -76.67
C SER A 862 -6.10 21.49 -75.32
N LYS A 863 -6.89 20.66 -74.62
CA LYS A 863 -6.55 20.13 -73.29
C LYS A 863 -5.19 19.45 -73.23
N LYS A 864 -4.74 18.84 -74.32
CA LYS A 864 -3.41 18.22 -74.41
C LYS A 864 -2.30 19.29 -74.40
N VAL A 865 -2.42 20.31 -75.25
CA VAL A 865 -1.44 21.43 -75.33
C VAL A 865 -1.37 22.18 -73.99
N LEU A 866 -2.50 22.38 -73.31
CA LEU A 866 -2.52 22.96 -71.95
C LEU A 866 -1.83 22.07 -70.90
N GLN A 867 -1.89 20.74 -71.01
CA GLN A 867 -1.14 19.84 -70.11
C GLN A 867 0.36 19.86 -70.43
N ASP A 868 0.71 19.78 -71.72
CA ASP A 868 2.09 19.82 -72.18
C ASP A 868 2.79 21.13 -71.73
N LEU A 869 2.14 22.29 -71.92
CA LEU A 869 2.63 23.61 -71.49
C LEU A 869 2.73 23.80 -69.97
N ASN A 870 1.84 23.19 -69.17
CA ASN A 870 1.88 23.36 -67.71
C ASN A 870 2.87 22.41 -67.00
N SER A 871 3.26 21.30 -67.65
CA SER A 871 4.05 20.23 -67.04
C SER A 871 5.55 20.52 -66.91
N ARG A 872 6.14 21.20 -67.90
CA ARG A 872 7.59 21.41 -68.05
C ARG A 872 7.87 22.73 -68.77
N LEU A 873 9.06 23.30 -68.58
CA LEU A 873 9.54 24.33 -69.50
C LEU A 873 9.76 23.70 -70.88
N ILE A 874 9.13 24.25 -71.91
CA ILE A 874 9.22 23.76 -73.29
C ILE A 874 10.44 24.42 -73.96
N PRO A 875 11.23 23.70 -74.79
CA PRO A 875 12.32 24.30 -75.56
C PRO A 875 11.85 25.51 -76.38
N GLU A 876 12.71 26.51 -76.50
CA GLU A 876 12.33 27.85 -76.98
C GLU A 876 11.73 27.81 -78.41
N TYR A 877 12.21 26.88 -79.26
CA TYR A 877 11.72 26.64 -80.61
C TYR A 877 10.41 25.82 -80.66
N ASP A 878 10.28 24.78 -79.84
CA ASP A 878 9.04 23.97 -79.72
C ASP A 878 7.87 24.86 -79.23
N LEU A 879 8.17 25.82 -78.34
CA LEU A 879 7.22 26.80 -77.83
C LEU A 879 6.83 27.82 -78.92
N LEU A 880 7.76 28.20 -79.79
CA LEU A 880 7.51 29.05 -80.94
C LEU A 880 6.62 28.34 -81.99
N GLU A 881 6.82 27.05 -82.24
CA GLU A 881 5.92 26.23 -83.08
C GLU A 881 4.52 26.09 -82.45
N CYS A 882 4.43 25.97 -81.12
CA CYS A 882 3.16 26.01 -80.39
C CYS A 882 2.43 27.35 -80.62
N ALA A 883 3.14 28.49 -80.54
CA ALA A 883 2.55 29.81 -80.81
C ALA A 883 2.02 29.92 -82.26
N TYR A 884 2.78 29.41 -83.23
CA TYR A 884 2.35 29.36 -84.64
C TYR A 884 1.09 28.50 -84.83
N THR A 885 1.04 27.30 -84.27
CA THR A 885 -0.09 26.37 -84.48
C THR A 885 -1.36 26.77 -83.72
N GLN A 886 -1.25 27.42 -82.56
CA GLN A 886 -2.41 27.86 -81.77
C GLN A 886 -2.84 29.32 -82.03
N SER A 887 -2.21 30.00 -82.99
CA SER A 887 -2.50 31.41 -83.33
C SER A 887 -2.31 32.41 -82.16
N LEU A 888 -1.26 32.20 -81.35
CA LEU A 888 -0.91 33.04 -80.21
C LEU A 888 0.03 34.16 -80.67
N TYR A 889 -0.58 35.23 -81.17
CA TYR A 889 0.13 36.24 -81.97
C TYR A 889 1.05 37.16 -81.15
N GLU A 890 0.67 37.56 -79.93
CA GLU A 890 1.50 38.48 -79.13
C GLU A 890 2.66 37.75 -78.43
N GLU A 891 2.39 36.55 -77.94
CA GLU A 891 3.35 35.66 -77.31
C GLU A 891 4.36 35.12 -78.33
N GLY A 892 3.89 34.76 -79.53
CA GLY A 892 4.75 34.37 -80.65
C GLY A 892 5.72 35.48 -81.04
N LEU A 893 5.26 36.73 -81.18
CA LEU A 893 6.13 37.89 -81.42
C LEU A 893 7.10 38.14 -80.24
N THR A 894 6.70 37.83 -79.00
CA THR A 894 7.59 37.93 -77.83
C THR A 894 8.70 36.87 -77.85
N LEU A 895 8.42 35.64 -78.29
CA LEU A 895 9.45 34.61 -78.48
C LEU A 895 10.40 34.95 -79.63
N MET A 896 9.87 35.47 -80.75
CA MET A 896 10.69 35.98 -81.85
C MET A 896 11.64 37.10 -81.40
N HIS A 897 11.22 37.94 -80.43
CA HIS A 897 12.10 38.96 -79.84
C HIS A 897 13.22 38.36 -78.98
N ILE A 898 12.94 37.32 -78.20
CA ILE A 898 13.92 36.68 -77.30
C ILE A 898 14.92 35.81 -78.07
N LEU A 899 14.52 35.29 -79.23
CA LEU A 899 15.32 34.38 -80.07
C LEU A 899 16.02 35.05 -81.26
N ASP A 900 15.63 36.27 -81.62
CA ASP A 900 16.00 36.95 -82.88
C ASP A 900 15.70 36.08 -84.13
N GLU A 901 14.59 35.33 -84.10
CA GLU A 901 14.19 34.39 -85.17
C GLU A 901 13.20 35.00 -86.17
N TYR A 902 13.36 34.69 -87.47
CA TYR A 902 12.73 35.44 -88.57
C TYR A 902 11.69 34.62 -89.37
N ASN A 903 10.43 34.69 -88.97
CA ASN A 903 9.29 34.13 -89.72
C ASN A 903 8.36 35.25 -90.25
N TRP A 904 8.58 35.69 -91.49
CA TRP A 904 7.83 36.78 -92.12
C TRP A 904 6.34 36.45 -92.39
N GLU A 905 5.99 35.16 -92.58
CA GLU A 905 4.61 34.73 -92.85
C GLU A 905 3.76 34.82 -91.57
N PHE A 906 4.26 34.24 -90.48
CA PHE A 906 3.60 34.36 -89.17
C PHE A 906 3.61 35.81 -88.70
N GLN A 907 4.74 36.52 -88.81
CA GLN A 907 4.86 37.92 -88.38
C GLN A 907 3.81 38.82 -89.04
N ARG A 908 3.60 38.71 -90.36
CA ARG A 908 2.53 39.45 -91.05
C ARG A 908 1.15 39.04 -90.53
N THR A 909 0.88 37.74 -90.46
CA THR A 909 -0.42 37.20 -90.01
C THR A 909 -0.75 37.63 -88.58
N ALA A 910 0.25 37.67 -87.69
CA ALA A 910 0.13 38.12 -86.31
C ALA A 910 -0.27 39.59 -86.23
N TRP A 911 0.44 40.47 -86.94
CA TRP A 911 0.11 41.90 -86.96
C TRP A 911 -1.22 42.19 -87.65
N GLU A 912 -1.61 41.45 -88.68
CA GLU A 912 -2.93 41.57 -89.32
C GLU A 912 -4.07 41.23 -88.35
N ASN A 913 -3.92 40.18 -87.54
CA ASN A 913 -4.92 39.78 -86.55
C ASN A 913 -4.93 40.70 -85.32
N ILE A 914 -3.77 41.10 -84.78
CA ILE A 914 -3.69 42.05 -83.64
C ILE A 914 -4.32 43.40 -84.01
N ILE A 915 -4.06 43.92 -85.21
CA ILE A 915 -4.63 45.19 -85.68
C ILE A 915 -6.14 45.07 -85.95
N SER A 916 -6.60 43.98 -86.58
CA SER A 916 -8.04 43.81 -86.84
C SER A 916 -8.85 43.58 -85.56
N LEU A 917 -8.35 42.82 -84.58
CA LEU A 917 -9.01 42.65 -83.27
C LEU A 917 -9.08 43.95 -82.46
N SER A 918 -8.07 44.84 -82.57
CA SER A 918 -8.03 46.12 -81.87
C SER A 918 -8.69 47.30 -82.60
N SER A 919 -9.09 47.12 -83.87
CA SER A 919 -9.66 48.15 -84.76
C SER A 919 -10.93 48.86 -84.28
N THR A 920 -11.62 48.34 -83.26
CA THR A 920 -12.93 48.83 -82.80
C THR A 920 -12.96 50.27 -82.25
N THR A 921 -11.82 50.89 -81.95
CA THR A 921 -11.75 52.31 -81.55
C THR A 921 -10.36 52.88 -81.76
N LYS A 922 -10.25 54.11 -82.28
CA LYS A 922 -8.97 54.77 -82.60
C LYS A 922 -8.01 54.80 -81.41
N GLU A 923 -8.48 55.21 -80.22
CA GLU A 923 -7.63 55.30 -79.03
C GLU A 923 -7.14 53.93 -78.54
N LYS A 924 -7.94 52.86 -78.72
CA LYS A 924 -7.54 51.50 -78.34
C LYS A 924 -6.39 51.02 -79.21
N LEU A 925 -6.51 51.15 -80.53
CA LEU A 925 -5.46 50.81 -81.48
C LEU A 925 -4.16 51.61 -81.22
N GLN A 926 -4.28 52.93 -80.97
CA GLN A 926 -3.15 53.77 -80.54
C GLN A 926 -2.48 53.25 -79.25
N SER A 927 -3.28 52.97 -78.20
CA SER A 927 -2.75 52.48 -76.93
C SER A 927 -2.05 51.12 -77.06
N LYS A 928 -2.59 50.21 -77.87
CA LYS A 928 -2.04 48.87 -78.08
C LYS A 928 -0.78 48.91 -78.94
N LEU A 929 -0.74 49.70 -80.00
CA LEU A 929 0.48 49.91 -80.79
C LEU A 929 1.59 50.54 -79.96
N LYS A 930 1.28 51.45 -79.04
CA LYS A 930 2.25 52.05 -78.11
C LYS A 930 2.80 51.05 -77.09
N ASP A 931 1.94 50.21 -76.51
CA ASP A 931 2.36 49.10 -75.63
C ASP A 931 3.28 48.11 -76.38
N MET A 932 2.90 47.68 -77.59
CA MET A 932 3.68 46.76 -78.40
C MET A 932 5.00 47.38 -78.91
N ALA A 933 5.01 48.67 -79.26
CA ALA A 933 6.23 49.39 -79.65
C ALA A 933 7.22 49.48 -78.49
N ASN A 934 6.75 49.84 -77.28
CA ASN A 934 7.58 49.86 -76.07
C ASN A 934 8.18 48.48 -75.71
N ARG A 935 7.53 47.38 -76.11
CA ARG A 935 7.98 46.01 -75.85
C ARG A 935 8.96 45.47 -76.89
N PHE A 936 8.81 45.85 -78.16
CA PHE A 936 9.46 45.15 -79.28
C PHE A 936 10.29 46.04 -80.21
N TYR A 937 10.14 47.36 -80.19
CA TYR A 937 11.01 48.24 -80.97
C TYR A 937 12.41 48.30 -80.32
N PRO A 938 13.54 48.11 -81.04
CA PRO A 938 13.69 48.09 -82.50
C PRO A 938 13.88 46.68 -83.13
N SER A 939 13.44 45.60 -82.48
CA SER A 939 13.62 44.21 -82.95
C SER A 939 12.86 43.96 -84.27
N ILE A 940 13.60 43.89 -85.38
CA ILE A 940 13.07 43.62 -86.73
C ILE A 940 12.21 42.35 -86.84
N PRO A 941 12.54 41.20 -86.20
CA PRO A 941 11.67 40.01 -86.25
C PRO A 941 10.34 40.17 -85.49
N SER A 942 10.19 41.20 -84.67
CA SER A 942 9.03 41.34 -83.76
C SER A 942 8.19 42.59 -84.06
N PHE A 943 8.85 43.71 -84.35
CA PHE A 943 8.24 44.99 -84.72
C PHE A 943 8.70 45.45 -86.12
N PRO A 944 8.18 44.84 -87.20
CA PRO A 944 8.54 45.20 -88.57
C PRO A 944 7.81 46.48 -89.01
N VAL A 945 8.36 47.66 -88.67
CA VAL A 945 7.75 48.99 -88.93
C VAL A 945 7.11 49.09 -90.32
N TYR A 946 7.78 48.62 -91.38
CA TYR A 946 7.27 48.61 -92.76
C TYR A 946 6.03 47.71 -92.97
N ILE A 947 6.01 46.50 -92.39
CA ILE A 947 4.88 45.58 -92.54
C ILE A 947 3.69 46.09 -91.72
N ILE A 948 3.94 46.61 -90.51
CA ILE A 948 2.91 47.24 -89.67
C ILE A 948 2.31 48.46 -90.40
N TYR A 949 3.14 49.31 -91.00
CA TYR A 949 2.69 50.45 -91.83
C TYR A 949 1.79 49.99 -92.98
N GLN A 950 2.18 48.94 -93.72
CA GLN A 950 1.35 48.39 -94.81
C GLN A 950 0.00 47.85 -94.32
N ILE A 951 -0.02 47.16 -93.18
CA ILE A 951 -1.25 46.61 -92.61
C ILE A 951 -2.17 47.74 -92.13
N LEU A 952 -1.62 48.77 -91.46
CA LEU A 952 -2.39 49.96 -91.05
C LEU A 952 -2.93 50.72 -92.27
N GLN A 953 -2.13 50.92 -93.32
CA GLN A 953 -2.57 51.57 -94.55
C GLN A 953 -3.70 50.79 -95.26
N THR A 954 -3.70 49.46 -95.15
CA THR A 954 -4.69 48.58 -95.81
C THR A 954 -5.98 48.43 -94.98
N ASN A 955 -5.85 48.16 -93.68
CA ASN A 955 -6.99 47.78 -92.82
C ASN A 955 -7.57 48.96 -92.01
N CYS A 956 -6.87 50.09 -91.89
CA CYS A 956 -7.29 51.25 -91.08
C CYS A 956 -7.57 52.52 -91.91
N ALA A 957 -7.85 52.37 -93.21
CA ALA A 957 -8.11 53.49 -94.12
C ALA A 957 -9.28 54.39 -93.69
N GLU A 958 -10.25 53.85 -92.93
CA GLU A 958 -11.41 54.59 -92.39
C GLU A 958 -11.02 55.69 -91.39
N PHE A 959 -9.84 55.60 -90.77
CA PHE A 959 -9.35 56.58 -89.78
C PHE A 959 -8.56 57.77 -90.39
N GLY A 960 -8.41 57.80 -91.72
CA GLY A 960 -7.78 58.89 -92.48
C GLY A 960 -6.37 58.57 -93.00
N GLN A 961 -5.97 59.20 -94.11
CA GLN A 961 -4.76 58.79 -94.86
C GLN A 961 -3.43 58.91 -94.07
N ASN A 962 -3.27 59.95 -93.24
CA ASN A 962 -2.08 60.16 -92.41
C ASN A 962 -2.13 59.40 -91.06
N PHE A 963 -3.14 58.55 -90.84
CA PHE A 963 -3.28 57.82 -89.58
C PHE A 963 -2.09 56.89 -89.28
N PRO A 964 -1.57 56.04 -90.21
CA PRO A 964 -0.44 55.16 -89.92
C PRO A 964 0.81 55.92 -89.42
N GLU A 965 1.18 57.00 -90.13
CA GLU A 965 2.32 57.88 -89.80
C GLU A 965 2.16 58.47 -88.38
N SER A 966 1.00 59.06 -88.09
CA SER A 966 0.74 59.68 -86.78
C SER A 966 0.86 58.69 -85.61
N VAL A 967 0.33 57.47 -85.77
CA VAL A 967 0.31 56.48 -84.69
C VAL A 967 1.68 55.85 -84.45
N LEU A 968 2.46 55.60 -85.49
CA LEU A 968 3.81 55.02 -85.35
C LEU A 968 4.76 56.01 -84.65
N ILE A 969 4.65 57.31 -84.97
CA ILE A 969 5.40 58.36 -84.27
C ILE A 969 4.92 58.53 -82.82
N GLU A 970 3.60 58.55 -82.57
CA GLU A 970 3.03 58.60 -81.20
C GLU A 970 3.36 57.36 -80.34
N ALA A 971 3.61 56.21 -80.97
CA ALA A 971 4.07 54.98 -80.34
C ALA A 971 5.57 55.00 -79.99
N GLY A 972 6.33 56.02 -80.41
CA GLY A 972 7.74 56.24 -80.04
C GLY A 972 8.76 55.89 -81.13
N ILE A 973 8.34 55.64 -82.37
CA ILE A 973 9.25 55.28 -83.46
C ILE A 973 9.87 56.54 -84.07
N PRO A 974 11.21 56.62 -84.25
CA PRO A 974 11.86 57.75 -84.90
C PRO A 974 11.41 57.92 -86.35
N SER A 975 10.99 59.14 -86.71
CA SER A 975 10.52 59.51 -88.05
C SER A 975 11.57 59.34 -89.17
N GLU A 976 12.83 59.12 -88.83
CA GLU A 976 13.91 58.78 -89.77
C GLU A 976 13.78 57.35 -90.32
N VAL A 977 13.25 56.41 -89.53
CA VAL A 977 13.07 55.00 -89.94
C VAL A 977 11.93 54.87 -90.95
N GLU A 978 10.89 55.68 -90.78
CA GLU A 978 9.70 55.71 -91.65
C GLU A 978 10.00 56.38 -93.01
N ASN A 979 10.64 57.54 -93.02
CA ASN A 979 10.97 58.29 -94.24
C ASN A 979 11.82 57.50 -95.25
N ASN A 980 12.66 56.56 -94.78
CA ASN A 980 13.49 55.74 -95.66
C ASN A 980 12.69 54.76 -96.54
N HIS A 981 11.44 54.42 -96.18
CA HIS A 981 10.67 53.40 -96.90
C HIS A 981 9.89 53.92 -98.13
N ASN A 982 9.49 55.19 -98.16
CA ASN A 982 8.73 55.76 -99.28
C ASN A 982 9.51 55.75 -100.62
N ASN A 983 10.84 55.62 -100.58
CA ASN A 983 11.72 55.69 -101.76
C ASN A 983 12.09 54.33 -102.40
N ASN A 984 11.88 53.17 -101.76
CA ASN A 984 12.56 51.91 -102.14
C ASN A 984 11.65 50.75 -102.59
N LYS A 985 10.82 50.96 -103.63
CA LYS A 985 9.94 49.95 -104.26
C LYS A 985 10.64 48.80 -105.04
N LYS A 986 11.83 48.31 -104.64
CA LYS A 986 12.68 47.46 -105.52
C LYS A 986 13.32 46.18 -104.99
N PHE A 987 13.15 45.78 -103.72
CA PHE A 987 13.70 44.50 -103.22
C PHE A 987 12.62 43.53 -102.73
N CYS A 988 12.22 42.61 -103.62
CA CYS A 988 11.46 41.40 -103.28
C CYS A 988 11.99 40.21 -104.10
N THR A 989 12.51 39.16 -103.45
CA THR A 989 12.31 37.74 -103.84
C THR A 989 13.04 36.79 -102.86
N PRO A 990 12.47 35.62 -102.52
CA PRO A 990 13.09 34.67 -101.58
C PRO A 990 14.01 33.70 -102.32
N LYS A 991 15.33 33.84 -102.19
CA LYS A 991 16.29 32.89 -102.81
C LYS A 991 17.62 32.63 -102.10
N ALA A 992 17.84 33.21 -100.91
CA ALA A 992 19.15 33.14 -100.21
C ALA A 992 19.25 32.05 -99.12
N VAL A 993 18.13 31.63 -98.52
CA VAL A 993 18.15 30.86 -97.25
C VAL A 993 18.44 29.36 -97.45
N HIS A 994 18.12 28.78 -98.61
CA HIS A 994 18.22 27.34 -98.86
C HIS A 994 19.65 26.74 -98.84
N GLN A 995 20.70 27.56 -98.77
CA GLN A 995 22.08 27.12 -98.99
C GLN A 995 22.88 26.82 -97.71
N TYR A 996 22.34 27.07 -96.51
CA TYR A 996 23.08 26.93 -95.25
C TYR A 996 22.86 25.60 -94.50
N LEU A 997 21.63 25.06 -94.52
CA LEU A 997 21.23 23.93 -93.65
C LEU A 997 21.72 22.55 -94.12
N ALA A 998 22.31 22.43 -95.32
CA ALA A 998 22.77 21.16 -95.89
C ALA A 998 24.12 20.65 -95.31
N LYS A 999 24.48 20.99 -94.07
CA LYS A 999 25.87 20.83 -93.56
C LYS A 999 26.06 20.31 -92.14
N LYS A 1000 25.18 19.44 -91.63
CA LYS A 1000 25.53 18.41 -90.63
C LYS A 1000 24.49 17.29 -90.54
N ALA A 1001 24.81 16.16 -91.16
CA ALA A 1001 24.21 14.86 -90.89
C ALA A 1001 25.29 13.91 -90.32
N MET A 1002 24.89 12.67 -89.96
CA MET A 1002 25.70 11.56 -89.39
C MET A 1002 26.01 11.71 -87.87
N LEU A 1003 25.77 10.72 -86.99
CA LEU A 1003 26.10 9.24 -86.95
C LEU A 1003 27.62 8.99 -86.77
N PRO A 1004 28.11 7.87 -86.14
CA PRO A 1004 27.50 6.56 -85.78
C PRO A 1004 27.47 6.22 -84.25
N GLN A 1005 26.81 5.18 -83.69
CA GLN A 1005 26.98 3.68 -83.69
C GLN A 1005 28.30 3.12 -83.02
N PRO A 1006 28.57 1.79 -82.91
CA PRO A 1006 27.86 0.65 -82.23
C PRO A 1006 28.79 -0.14 -81.26
N ASN A 1007 28.38 -1.17 -80.47
CA ASN A 1007 28.35 -2.64 -80.75
C ASN A 1007 28.08 -3.40 -79.40
N LEU A 1008 27.36 -4.53 -79.29
CA LEU A 1008 27.65 -5.95 -79.67
C LEU A 1008 28.86 -6.59 -78.94
N VAL A 1009 28.82 -7.78 -78.30
CA VAL A 1009 27.78 -8.87 -78.22
C VAL A 1009 27.28 -9.09 -76.75
N SER A 1010 26.99 -10.24 -76.07
CA SER A 1010 27.29 -11.70 -76.18
C SER A 1010 26.17 -12.64 -75.61
N GLN A 1011 26.38 -13.96 -75.70
CA GLN A 1011 25.61 -15.17 -75.29
C GLN A 1011 26.11 -15.79 -73.94
N PRO A 1012 25.61 -16.96 -73.40
CA PRO A 1012 24.29 -17.64 -73.47
C PRO A 1012 23.78 -18.40 -72.18
N HIS A 1013 22.59 -19.03 -72.29
CA HIS A 1013 22.15 -20.35 -71.74
C HIS A 1013 21.56 -20.57 -70.31
N HIS A 1014 20.65 -21.58 -70.29
CA HIS A 1014 20.16 -22.49 -69.22
C HIS A 1014 19.13 -22.08 -68.12
N THR A 1015 17.87 -22.44 -68.40
CA THR A 1015 16.94 -23.29 -67.59
C THR A 1015 17.17 -23.50 -66.08
N LEU A 1016 16.11 -23.32 -65.29
CA LEU A 1016 15.93 -23.88 -63.93
C LEU A 1016 14.45 -24.28 -63.69
N SER A 1017 14.18 -25.19 -62.73
CA SER A 1017 12.83 -25.75 -62.51
C SER A 1017 12.60 -26.33 -61.09
N CYS A 1018 11.35 -26.21 -60.61
CA CYS A 1018 10.67 -27.04 -59.60
C CYS A 1018 11.16 -27.05 -58.13
N LYS A 1019 10.23 -27.46 -57.23
CA LYS A 1019 10.38 -27.78 -55.79
C LYS A 1019 10.63 -26.57 -54.86
N GLU A 1020 10.15 -26.48 -53.61
CA GLU A 1020 9.10 -27.15 -52.79
C GLU A 1020 8.97 -26.35 -51.44
N VAL A 1021 8.01 -26.44 -50.50
CA VAL A 1021 6.83 -27.31 -50.22
C VAL A 1021 5.66 -26.40 -49.66
N VAL A 1022 4.91 -26.86 -48.64
CA VAL A 1022 4.11 -26.15 -47.59
C VAL A 1022 2.57 -26.04 -47.78
N THR A 1023 1.91 -26.22 -46.64
CA THR A 1023 0.49 -26.40 -46.23
C THR A 1023 -0.51 -25.30 -46.68
N GLU A 1024 -1.85 -25.38 -46.55
CA GLU A 1024 -2.77 -26.01 -45.56
C GLU A 1024 -4.14 -26.40 -46.18
N SER A 1025 -5.05 -27.03 -45.40
CA SER A 1025 -6.50 -27.06 -45.71
C SER A 1025 -7.37 -27.21 -44.45
N ILE A 1026 -8.62 -26.72 -44.49
CA ILE A 1026 -9.44 -26.40 -43.30
C ILE A 1026 -10.76 -27.20 -43.26
N GLY A 1027 -11.04 -27.81 -42.10
CA GLY A 1027 -12.33 -27.68 -41.40
C GLY A 1027 -13.55 -28.55 -41.77
N THR A 1028 -13.95 -29.37 -40.78
CA THR A 1028 -15.33 -29.51 -40.22
C THR A 1028 -16.50 -29.97 -41.13
N PRO A 1029 -17.72 -30.20 -40.59
CA PRO A 1029 -18.11 -30.91 -39.34
C PRO A 1029 -19.16 -32.03 -39.59
N ASN A 1030 -19.50 -32.83 -38.55
CA ASN A 1030 -20.86 -32.88 -37.96
C ASN A 1030 -21.11 -34.05 -36.97
N VAL A 1031 -22.15 -33.85 -36.16
CA VAL A 1031 -22.68 -34.66 -35.03
C VAL A 1031 -24.22 -34.65 -35.22
N PRO A 1032 -25.03 -35.73 -35.02
CA PRO A 1032 -25.50 -36.04 -33.64
C PRO A 1032 -26.07 -37.45 -33.32
N ALA A 1033 -26.43 -37.58 -32.02
CA ALA A 1033 -27.62 -38.25 -31.46
C ALA A 1033 -27.46 -39.58 -30.69
N THR A 1034 -28.35 -39.71 -29.69
CA THR A 1034 -28.53 -40.74 -28.64
C THR A 1034 -29.77 -41.62 -28.99
N PRO A 1035 -30.39 -42.54 -28.17
CA PRO A 1035 -30.32 -42.70 -26.70
C PRO A 1035 -30.54 -44.12 -26.06
N SER A 1036 -30.58 -44.11 -24.71
CA SER A 1036 -31.48 -44.85 -23.79
C SER A 1036 -31.33 -46.37 -23.44
N THR A 1037 -30.94 -46.59 -22.17
CA THR A 1037 -31.60 -47.42 -21.11
C THR A 1037 -31.50 -48.97 -20.99
N ASN A 1038 -31.10 -49.39 -19.77
CA ASN A 1038 -31.66 -50.47 -18.91
C ASN A 1038 -31.46 -51.99 -19.21
N SER A 1039 -30.54 -52.65 -18.48
CA SER A 1039 -30.83 -53.36 -17.19
C SER A 1039 -30.12 -54.73 -16.93
N ARG A 1040 -29.93 -55.02 -15.62
CA ARG A 1040 -29.74 -56.34 -14.94
C ARG A 1040 -28.46 -57.20 -15.15
N ILE A 1041 -27.52 -57.00 -14.22
CA ILE A 1041 -26.88 -58.00 -13.32
C ILE A 1041 -26.49 -59.39 -13.88
N LYS A 1042 -25.19 -59.74 -13.73
CA LYS A 1042 -24.73 -61.11 -13.41
C LYS A 1042 -23.46 -61.06 -12.55
N ILE A 1043 -23.39 -61.86 -11.49
CA ILE A 1043 -22.21 -62.03 -10.62
C ILE A 1043 -21.44 -63.28 -11.05
N ARG A 1044 -20.09 -63.24 -11.01
CA ARG A 1044 -19.24 -64.42 -10.80
C ARG A 1044 -17.93 -64.04 -10.10
N ILE A 1045 -17.56 -64.82 -9.09
CA ILE A 1045 -16.34 -64.69 -8.28
C ILE A 1045 -15.48 -65.93 -8.51
N TRP A 1046 -14.16 -65.76 -8.69
CA TRP A 1046 -13.14 -66.80 -8.44
C TRP A 1046 -11.96 -66.16 -7.67
N ARG A 1047 -11.10 -66.99 -7.05
CA ARG A 1047 -10.29 -66.62 -5.87
C ARG A 1047 -8.79 -66.90 -6.02
N ASN A 1048 -7.99 -66.22 -5.18
CA ASN A 1048 -6.62 -66.56 -4.74
C ASN A 1048 -5.52 -66.45 -5.83
N THR A 1049 -4.23 -66.33 -5.50
CA THR A 1049 -3.49 -66.68 -4.26
C THR A 1049 -2.64 -65.55 -3.64
N ARG A 1050 -2.34 -65.68 -2.34
CA ARG A 1050 -1.36 -64.86 -1.58
C ARG A 1050 0.10 -65.15 -1.97
N THR A 1051 0.99 -64.18 -1.73
CA THR A 1051 2.27 -64.41 -1.03
C THR A 1051 2.67 -63.19 -0.20
N ASN A 1052 2.96 -63.44 1.08
CA ASN A 1052 3.74 -62.68 2.07
C ASN A 1052 3.53 -61.16 2.29
N ASN A 1053 3.21 -60.85 3.55
CA ASN A 1053 3.29 -59.56 4.27
C ASN A 1053 2.22 -58.47 4.10
N ASP A 1054 1.28 -58.58 3.16
CA ASP A 1054 0.09 -57.71 3.14
C ASP A 1054 -1.21 -58.45 3.47
N TYR A 1055 -2.04 -57.82 4.32
CA TYR A 1055 -3.45 -58.19 4.55
C TYR A 1055 -4.35 -57.06 4.07
N PHE A 1056 -5.04 -57.25 2.94
CA PHE A 1056 -6.16 -56.38 2.57
C PHE A 1056 -7.43 -56.83 3.31
N LEU A 1057 -8.05 -55.91 4.05
CA LEU A 1057 -9.35 -56.09 4.69
C LEU A 1057 -10.44 -55.62 3.71
N ASP A 1058 -11.01 -56.55 2.96
CA ASP A 1058 -12.06 -56.29 1.97
C ASP A 1058 -13.44 -56.22 2.64
N ILE A 1059 -13.89 -55.00 2.98
CA ILE A 1059 -15.17 -54.76 3.68
C ILE A 1059 -16.32 -54.59 2.67
N PHE A 1060 -16.77 -55.71 2.07
CA PHE A 1060 -17.99 -55.70 1.27
C PHE A 1060 -19.24 -55.47 2.13
N LYS A 1061 -19.82 -54.26 1.98
CA LYS A 1061 -21.04 -53.80 2.65
C LYS A 1061 -22.16 -54.83 2.60
N ILE A 1062 -22.63 -55.29 3.78
CA ILE A 1062 -23.83 -56.13 3.89
C ILE A 1062 -25.03 -55.40 3.25
N PRO A 1063 -25.74 -56.02 2.28
CA PRO A 1063 -26.91 -55.41 1.65
C PRO A 1063 -27.96 -54.96 2.67
N ASN A 1064 -28.58 -53.81 2.40
CA ASN A 1064 -29.64 -53.21 3.22
C ASN A 1064 -29.25 -52.84 4.67
N LYS A 1065 -27.96 -52.52 4.93
CA LYS A 1065 -27.53 -51.80 6.14
C LYS A 1065 -26.71 -50.55 5.80
N THR A 1066 -26.71 -49.55 6.68
CA THR A 1066 -25.84 -48.36 6.56
C THR A 1066 -24.39 -48.71 6.93
N GLU A 1067 -23.38 -47.94 6.48
CA GLU A 1067 -21.98 -48.26 6.83
C GLU A 1067 -21.75 -48.26 8.35
N GLN A 1068 -22.32 -47.31 9.11
CA GLN A 1068 -22.21 -47.30 10.57
C GLN A 1068 -22.81 -48.58 11.21
N GLN A 1069 -23.99 -49.01 10.77
CA GLN A 1069 -24.61 -50.26 11.26
C GLN A 1069 -23.83 -51.51 10.84
N HIS A 1070 -23.14 -51.46 9.70
CA HIS A 1070 -22.29 -52.56 9.25
C HIS A 1070 -21.00 -52.65 10.08
N LEU A 1071 -20.36 -51.52 10.36
CA LEU A 1071 -19.17 -51.43 11.20
C LEU A 1071 -19.47 -51.85 12.65
N GLN A 1072 -20.60 -51.45 13.23
CA GLN A 1072 -21.04 -51.88 14.57
C GLN A 1072 -21.25 -53.40 14.68
N ILE A 1073 -21.51 -54.11 13.58
CA ILE A 1073 -21.67 -55.58 13.58
C ILE A 1073 -20.32 -56.28 13.39
N LEU A 1074 -19.38 -55.66 12.66
CA LEU A 1074 -17.99 -56.12 12.58
C LEU A 1074 -17.30 -56.00 13.94
N ASP A 1075 -17.48 -54.88 14.63
CA ASP A 1075 -16.99 -54.63 16.00
C ASP A 1075 -17.43 -55.74 16.97
N GLN A 1076 -18.70 -56.17 16.90
CA GLN A 1076 -19.26 -57.27 17.69
C GLN A 1076 -18.74 -58.68 17.32
N HIS A 1077 -17.92 -58.84 16.27
CA HIS A 1077 -17.38 -60.13 15.84
C HIS A 1077 -15.85 -60.20 15.81
N ILE A 1078 -15.14 -59.06 15.90
CA ILE A 1078 -13.67 -58.98 15.94
C ILE A 1078 -13.20 -58.85 17.40
N ALA A 1079 -13.63 -59.79 18.24
CA ALA A 1079 -13.28 -59.85 19.66
C ALA A 1079 -11.98 -60.65 19.96
N ILE A 1080 -11.13 -60.84 18.95
CA ILE A 1080 -9.89 -61.64 19.04
C ILE A 1080 -8.78 -60.92 18.25
N VAL A 1081 -7.59 -60.84 18.86
CA VAL A 1081 -6.41 -60.02 18.52
C VAL A 1081 -6.44 -58.64 19.19
N ASP A 1082 -5.36 -58.37 19.92
CA ASP A 1082 -5.27 -57.32 20.93
C ASP A 1082 -4.78 -55.98 20.35
N ARG A 1083 -5.13 -54.87 21.03
CA ARG A 1083 -4.70 -53.48 20.77
C ARG A 1083 -5.02 -52.89 19.39
N PHE A 1084 -6.13 -52.15 19.29
CA PHE A 1084 -6.11 -50.68 19.16
C PHE A 1084 -7.54 -50.09 19.12
N VAL A 1085 -7.82 -49.08 19.95
CA VAL A 1085 -9.13 -48.38 19.94
C VAL A 1085 -9.14 -47.32 18.84
N ILE A 1086 -9.48 -47.73 17.61
CA ILE A 1086 -9.52 -46.84 16.43
C ILE A 1086 -10.91 -46.90 15.77
N VAL A 1087 -11.80 -46.02 16.23
CA VAL A 1087 -12.97 -45.55 15.46
C VAL A 1087 -13.05 -44.03 15.53
N ASN A 1088 -13.09 -43.45 16.74
CA ASN A 1088 -13.24 -42.00 16.91
C ASN A 1088 -12.06 -41.19 16.34
N ARG A 1089 -10.80 -41.59 16.62
CA ARG A 1089 -9.61 -40.84 16.16
C ARG A 1089 -9.52 -40.71 14.64
N PHE A 1090 -9.76 -41.77 13.88
CA PHE A 1090 -9.60 -41.72 12.42
C PHE A 1090 -10.55 -40.72 11.75
N VAL A 1091 -11.76 -40.54 12.30
CA VAL A 1091 -12.77 -39.62 11.76
C VAL A 1091 -12.49 -38.15 12.10
N THR A 1092 -11.67 -37.86 13.13
CA THR A 1092 -11.34 -36.50 13.58
C THR A 1092 -9.91 -36.06 13.27
N GLU A 1093 -8.94 -36.99 13.30
CA GLU A 1093 -7.51 -36.74 13.17
C GLU A 1093 -6.93 -37.27 11.83
N GLY A 1094 -7.64 -38.15 11.12
CA GLY A 1094 -7.15 -38.80 9.90
C GLY A 1094 -5.99 -39.79 10.16
N VAL A 1095 -5.28 -40.18 9.09
CA VAL A 1095 -3.99 -40.88 9.18
C VAL A 1095 -2.89 -39.99 8.62
N LEU A 1096 -1.87 -39.72 9.45
CA LEU A 1096 -0.67 -38.97 9.06
C LEU A 1096 0.40 -39.95 8.55
N TYR A 1097 0.76 -39.82 7.26
CA TYR A 1097 1.96 -40.44 6.70
C TYR A 1097 3.13 -39.46 6.70
N LEU A 1098 4.28 -39.97 7.11
CA LEU A 1098 5.55 -39.25 7.14
C LEU A 1098 6.50 -39.90 6.14
N SER A 1099 7.15 -39.07 5.33
CA SER A 1099 8.37 -39.40 4.59
C SER A 1099 9.41 -38.33 4.89
N ASP A 1100 10.68 -38.60 4.62
CA ASP A 1100 11.78 -37.70 5.03
C ASP A 1100 11.73 -36.31 4.37
N HIS A 1101 10.89 -36.14 3.34
CA HIS A 1101 10.69 -34.88 2.62
C HIS A 1101 9.23 -34.41 2.55
N SER A 1102 8.26 -35.11 3.15
CA SER A 1102 6.86 -34.64 3.20
C SER A 1102 6.02 -35.25 4.34
N LYS A 1103 5.03 -34.48 4.83
CA LYS A 1103 3.99 -34.94 5.75
C LYS A 1103 2.63 -34.84 5.06
N ILE A 1104 1.89 -35.93 4.98
CA ILE A 1104 0.59 -36.00 4.29
C ILE A 1104 -0.46 -36.57 5.24
N GLN A 1105 -1.61 -35.92 5.36
CA GLN A 1105 -2.68 -36.31 6.29
C GLN A 1105 -3.96 -36.65 5.51
N LEU A 1106 -4.45 -37.89 5.66
CA LEU A 1106 -5.58 -38.43 4.93
C LEU A 1106 -6.82 -38.53 5.83
N PHE A 1107 -7.92 -37.90 5.42
CA PHE A 1107 -9.18 -37.90 6.17
C PHE A 1107 -10.26 -38.74 5.47
N PRO A 1108 -11.10 -39.51 6.20
CA PRO A 1108 -12.26 -40.17 5.61
C PRO A 1108 -13.29 -39.13 5.16
N CYS A 1109 -13.75 -39.25 3.91
CA CYS A 1109 -14.71 -38.31 3.34
C CYS A 1109 -16.09 -38.45 4.02
N LYS A 1110 -16.64 -37.36 4.55
CA LYS A 1110 -18.07 -37.27 4.90
C LYS A 1110 -18.87 -37.04 3.63
N ALA A 1111 -20.05 -37.64 3.53
CA ALA A 1111 -20.99 -37.31 2.45
C ALA A 1111 -21.35 -35.82 2.52
N VAL A 1112 -21.15 -35.10 1.41
CA VAL A 1112 -21.57 -33.71 1.22
C VAL A 1112 -22.64 -33.71 0.14
N ASP A 1113 -23.83 -33.25 0.48
CA ASP A 1113 -24.92 -33.03 -0.49
C ASP A 1113 -24.60 -31.77 -1.31
N GLY A 1114 -23.92 -31.95 -2.44
CA GLY A 1114 -23.54 -30.86 -3.36
C GLY A 1114 -23.06 -31.38 -4.72
N GLU A 1115 -23.37 -30.66 -5.79
CA GLU A 1115 -23.11 -31.11 -7.18
C GLU A 1115 -21.63 -30.95 -7.59
N GLY A 1116 -20.81 -31.96 -7.28
CA GLY A 1116 -19.46 -32.12 -7.81
C GLY A 1116 -19.43 -32.98 -9.09
N LYS A 1117 -18.69 -32.55 -10.11
CA LYS A 1117 -18.58 -33.29 -11.38
C LYS A 1117 -17.52 -34.38 -11.30
N LEU A 1118 -17.93 -35.65 -11.29
CA LEU A 1118 -17.04 -36.80 -11.12
C LEU A 1118 -16.08 -36.98 -12.32
N ILE A 1119 -14.79 -37.19 -12.05
CA ILE A 1119 -13.81 -37.68 -13.03
C ILE A 1119 -13.54 -39.15 -12.71
N GLN A 1120 -13.83 -40.04 -13.68
CA GLN A 1120 -13.74 -41.48 -13.48
C GLN A 1120 -12.38 -42.01 -13.94
N LEU A 1121 -11.47 -42.22 -12.98
CA LEU A 1121 -10.23 -42.97 -13.18
C LEU A 1121 -10.46 -44.46 -12.87
N SER A 1122 -9.99 -45.36 -13.74
CA SER A 1122 -10.07 -46.79 -13.48
C SER A 1122 -8.83 -47.29 -12.74
N LEU A 1123 -9.03 -48.06 -11.66
CA LEU A 1123 -7.94 -48.69 -10.91
C LEU A 1123 -7.16 -49.75 -11.71
N THR A 1124 -7.62 -50.10 -12.91
CA THR A 1124 -6.88 -50.92 -13.89
C THR A 1124 -5.71 -50.21 -14.54
N ASP A 1125 -5.69 -48.87 -14.50
CA ASP A 1125 -4.82 -48.05 -15.33
C ASP A 1125 -3.55 -47.59 -14.57
N ILE A 1126 -3.41 -48.06 -13.31
CA ILE A 1126 -2.29 -47.80 -12.43
C ILE A 1126 -1.34 -49.01 -12.48
N PRO A 1127 -0.13 -48.89 -13.06
CA PRO A 1127 0.85 -49.98 -13.04
C PRO A 1127 1.34 -50.27 -11.62
N SER A 1128 1.61 -51.53 -11.32
CA SER A 1128 2.08 -51.99 -10.01
C SER A 1128 3.55 -51.59 -9.77
N LEU A 1129 3.77 -50.34 -9.37
CA LEU A 1129 5.10 -49.80 -9.08
C LEU A 1129 5.55 -50.11 -7.63
N PRO A 1130 6.85 -50.37 -7.39
CA PRO A 1130 7.40 -50.45 -6.04
C PRO A 1130 7.18 -49.16 -5.25
N ARG A 1131 6.92 -49.28 -3.93
CA ARG A 1131 6.51 -48.16 -3.05
C ARG A 1131 7.42 -46.92 -3.13
N ALA A 1132 8.73 -47.08 -3.29
CA ALA A 1132 9.67 -45.97 -3.42
C ALA A 1132 9.46 -45.19 -4.74
N GLN A 1133 9.36 -45.92 -5.85
CA GLN A 1133 9.24 -45.36 -7.20
C GLN A 1133 7.88 -44.69 -7.42
N LEU A 1134 6.80 -45.31 -6.91
CA LEU A 1134 5.46 -44.70 -6.89
C LEU A 1134 5.45 -43.33 -6.19
N LEU A 1135 6.20 -43.17 -5.08
CA LEU A 1135 6.28 -41.91 -4.34
C LEU A 1135 7.13 -40.85 -5.07
N GLU A 1136 8.22 -41.26 -5.72
CA GLU A 1136 9.06 -40.34 -6.50
C GLU A 1136 8.33 -39.83 -7.75
N ASP A 1137 7.62 -40.70 -8.47
CA ASP A 1137 6.87 -40.32 -9.66
C ASP A 1137 5.60 -39.52 -9.33
N LEU A 1138 4.92 -39.79 -8.19
CA LEU A 1138 3.88 -38.88 -7.67
C LEU A 1138 4.45 -37.50 -7.33
N SER A 1139 5.63 -37.44 -6.71
CA SER A 1139 6.30 -36.18 -6.39
C SER A 1139 6.62 -35.38 -7.65
N LYS A 1140 7.19 -36.03 -8.69
CA LYS A 1140 7.47 -35.41 -9.99
C LYS A 1140 6.20 -34.95 -10.72
N ALA A 1141 5.15 -35.77 -10.74
CA ALA A 1141 3.88 -35.45 -11.38
C ALA A 1141 3.14 -34.29 -10.69
N LEU A 1142 3.21 -34.19 -9.37
CA LEU A 1142 2.67 -33.05 -8.61
C LEU A 1142 3.54 -31.79 -8.75
N GLY A 1143 4.86 -31.96 -8.85
CA GLY A 1143 5.80 -30.87 -9.12
C GLY A 1143 5.54 -30.15 -10.45
N THR A 1144 4.95 -30.84 -11.44
CA THR A 1144 4.55 -30.22 -12.72
C THR A 1144 3.35 -29.27 -12.61
N PHE A 1145 2.66 -29.22 -11.46
CA PHE A 1145 1.46 -28.40 -11.22
C PHE A 1145 1.66 -27.24 -10.23
N GLY A 1146 2.89 -26.96 -9.78
CA GLY A 1146 3.23 -25.68 -9.12
C GLY A 1146 2.44 -25.38 -7.84
N ILE A 1147 2.33 -26.35 -6.94
CA ILE A 1147 1.45 -26.27 -5.77
C ILE A 1147 2.21 -25.83 -4.51
N GLU A 1148 2.05 -24.55 -4.13
CA GLU A 1148 2.21 -24.14 -2.72
C GLU A 1148 1.04 -24.67 -1.86
N GLN A 1149 1.21 -24.63 -0.55
CA GLN A 1149 0.50 -25.48 0.43
C GLN A 1149 -1.05 -25.40 0.40
N SER A 1150 -1.68 -26.46 0.91
CA SER A 1150 -3.11 -26.62 1.26
C SER A 1150 -4.11 -27.12 0.19
N MET A 1151 -3.90 -28.36 -0.29
CA MET A 1151 -5.02 -29.22 -0.74
C MET A 1151 -5.03 -30.56 0.00
N GLY A 1152 -6.21 -31.01 0.43
CA GLY A 1152 -6.44 -32.32 1.03
C GLY A 1152 -7.06 -33.30 0.04
N LEU A 1153 -6.51 -34.52 -0.04
CA LEU A 1153 -7.01 -35.58 -0.92
C LEU A 1153 -8.01 -36.49 -0.19
N PHE A 1154 -9.26 -36.47 -0.65
CA PHE A 1154 -10.32 -37.37 -0.18
C PHE A 1154 -10.39 -38.61 -1.07
N MET A 1155 -10.13 -39.78 -0.49
CA MET A 1155 -10.34 -41.08 -1.14
C MET A 1155 -11.61 -41.75 -0.65
N GLY A 1156 -12.50 -42.11 -1.58
CA GLY A 1156 -13.54 -43.11 -1.37
C GLY A 1156 -13.12 -44.45 -1.98
N THR A 1157 -13.89 -45.51 -1.70
CA THR A 1157 -13.67 -46.85 -2.27
C THR A 1157 -14.04 -46.89 -3.77
N GLY A 1158 -13.15 -46.36 -4.62
CA GLY A 1158 -13.27 -46.41 -6.08
C GLY A 1158 -12.97 -45.10 -6.82
N TYR A 1159 -12.83 -43.97 -6.13
CA TYR A 1159 -12.54 -42.66 -6.76
C TYR A 1159 -12.04 -41.63 -5.73
N ALA A 1160 -11.32 -40.63 -6.23
CA ALA A 1160 -10.94 -39.43 -5.49
C ALA A 1160 -11.80 -38.23 -5.94
N ILE A 1161 -12.06 -37.29 -5.03
CA ILE A 1161 -12.82 -36.06 -5.31
C ILE A 1161 -11.93 -34.85 -5.02
N LEU A 1162 -11.75 -33.99 -6.02
CA LEU A 1162 -11.20 -32.64 -5.86
C LEU A 1162 -12.38 -31.67 -5.68
N GLN A 1163 -12.42 -30.97 -4.55
CA GLN A 1163 -13.47 -30.00 -4.25
C GLN A 1163 -13.03 -28.60 -4.69
N GLN A 1164 -13.76 -28.01 -5.64
CA GLN A 1164 -13.58 -26.62 -6.06
C GLN A 1164 -14.26 -25.66 -5.07
N SER A 1165 -13.60 -24.55 -4.72
CA SER A 1165 -14.16 -23.49 -3.89
C SER A 1165 -15.06 -22.56 -4.73
N SER A 1166 -16.16 -22.07 -4.14
CA SER A 1166 -17.28 -21.48 -4.89
C SER A 1166 -17.02 -20.10 -5.53
N ASN A 1167 -15.93 -19.42 -5.15
CA ASN A 1167 -15.75 -17.99 -5.44
C ASN A 1167 -14.56 -17.68 -6.38
N VAL A 1168 -14.00 -18.67 -7.08
CA VAL A 1168 -12.89 -18.47 -8.03
C VAL A 1168 -13.17 -19.12 -9.38
N SER A 1169 -12.97 -18.35 -10.44
CA SER A 1169 -13.07 -18.79 -11.85
C SER A 1169 -11.71 -19.32 -12.32
N TYR A 1170 -11.63 -20.61 -12.63
CA TYR A 1170 -10.40 -21.26 -13.12
C TYR A 1170 -10.49 -21.56 -14.63
N PRO A 1171 -9.37 -21.52 -15.37
CA PRO A 1171 -9.35 -21.87 -16.80
C PRO A 1171 -9.62 -23.36 -17.03
N ILE A 1172 -10.24 -23.68 -18.17
CA ILE A 1172 -10.61 -25.07 -18.53
C ILE A 1172 -9.37 -25.83 -18.99
N LEU A 1173 -8.93 -26.80 -18.19
CA LEU A 1173 -7.83 -27.71 -18.55
C LEU A 1173 -8.29 -28.78 -19.56
N HIS A 1174 -7.69 -28.76 -20.75
CA HIS A 1174 -7.69 -29.87 -21.69
C HIS A 1174 -6.27 -30.41 -21.83
N HIS A 1175 -6.07 -31.71 -21.60
CA HIS A 1175 -4.92 -32.42 -22.17
C HIS A 1175 -5.20 -33.90 -22.40
N SER A 1176 -4.98 -34.35 -23.63
CA SER A 1176 -4.66 -35.74 -23.95
C SER A 1176 -3.15 -35.92 -23.96
N ASN A 1177 -2.63 -37.08 -23.57
CA ASN A 1177 -1.26 -37.47 -23.91
C ASN A 1177 -1.13 -38.98 -24.12
N THR A 1178 -0.30 -39.37 -25.08
CA THR A 1178 -0.10 -40.75 -25.54
C THR A 1178 1.18 -41.34 -24.95
N TRP A 1179 1.11 -42.57 -24.46
CA TRP A 1179 2.26 -43.28 -23.91
C TRP A 1179 3.22 -43.75 -25.02
N LYS A 1180 4.53 -43.65 -24.76
CA LYS A 1180 5.57 -44.42 -25.46
C LYS A 1180 6.17 -45.43 -24.49
N THR A 1181 6.18 -46.69 -24.86
CA THR A 1181 6.86 -47.76 -24.12
C THR A 1181 8.32 -47.87 -24.56
N THR A 1182 9.25 -47.76 -23.61
CA THR A 1182 10.64 -48.20 -23.77
C THR A 1182 10.98 -49.18 -22.65
N THR A 1183 11.59 -50.30 -23.03
CA THR A 1183 11.97 -51.42 -22.16
C THR A 1183 13.46 -51.35 -21.80
N GLU A 1184 13.89 -52.28 -20.94
CA GLU A 1184 15.28 -52.68 -20.66
C GLU A 1184 16.04 -51.89 -19.56
N ALA A 1185 16.08 -52.54 -18.40
CA ALA A 1185 17.13 -52.64 -17.37
C ALA A 1185 18.34 -51.66 -17.37
N GLU A 1186 18.57 -51.03 -16.22
CA GLU A 1186 19.36 -51.65 -15.13
C GLU A 1186 18.63 -51.49 -13.77
#